data_AF-W0B8B1-F1
#
_entry.id   AF-W0B8B1-F1
#
_cell.length_a   1.000
_cell.length_b   1.000
_cell.length_c   1.000
_cell.angle_alpha   90.00
_cell.angle_beta   90.00
_cell.angle_gamma   90.00
#
_symmetry.space_group_name_H-M   'P 1'
#
loop_
_entity.id
_entity.type
_entity.pdbx_description
1 polymer ?
#
loop_
_entity_poly.entity_id
_entity_poly.type
_entity_poly.pdbx_seq_one_letter_code
_entity_poly.pdbx_strand_id
1 'polypeptide(L)'
;MGGKSWYQILNLGLQSPLTPARLNEHTEQFRQFWQHLDSFDMKKTEKTAQFDECCQGIANAYQLIALKYPEADRERLKTQLLSLDGARIRLLTQFVNENLENLQQFPQVFATLLDHCADEAISIERLQPFAEVLKMAMDHQGDYSDTLDDLLANFARVRPALFGLEDERFERMMALTQDNLARFLQYPQAHQLLLRGITNPDLPLPRFDRLSSLIVNHALPLQGIHPGTVQALSTRLEHAMPQLIALDEEIFNLVMDSSERRMASVLDYPAVHDALLNYAFDEDRTLESIRTLDFILNHAVNIKRAHAKISMEHLLTGVERFRDKDESVLAEELRLLQASDDSPHPLFDNAAETLAHAIPRASNAQVREVMASFYQAAKDTEGQADAMLNHPEVRELFTFSPHESDVIRDKRIIWMHLLHNQVFVMEGVGSADKHPYVWDHAHNDALARAGFEQYTLHMRTVMEEGRVATDVNHTRDLTVEQQRQLLQLTSEFEVIGTRLPEARRAPDTQWGDLSAKLHHLVGQYQATWFKSIDRRVIANQLTEQVDRIMETAEGNRLPVSRYQLVLAAIHQAKMQIIDYDIERNNSRWSWFKFNRSGQSRLYNTINQMQDEVLRHWSQDIGDVRALQSYEAYNRQEFIDLTKCLQKAVKAHWEETRYVSYDDRYNGFSRRIGNFFTRQETKSSFERLMHAVDTFAAAHPGDDGGFPPHVSEISAYEVEGLLAELRRDLPRMPGHIVTLAKEVLARGDSLATHLRQQRSYDEVRDAAALRGPAVGFGAEE
;
A
#
# COMPACT_ATOMS: atom_id res chain seq x y z
N MET A 1 -54.45 48.59 47.31
CA MET A 1 -53.83 48.81 48.64
C MET A 1 -54.92 48.79 49.73
N GLY A 2 -55.07 47.68 50.45
CA GLY A 2 -56.10 47.50 51.49
C GLY A 2 -55.77 48.19 52.82
N GLY A 3 -55.81 49.52 52.86
CA GLY A 3 -56.09 50.29 54.09
C GLY A 3 -55.07 50.21 55.24
N LYS A 4 -53.79 49.90 55.00
CA LYS A 4 -52.71 50.11 55.99
C LYS A 4 -51.79 51.23 55.52
N SER A 5 -51.48 52.18 56.40
CA SER A 5 -50.71 53.36 56.03
C SER A 5 -49.24 53.01 55.83
N TRP A 6 -48.62 53.64 54.83
CA TRP A 6 -47.16 53.69 54.60
C TRP A 6 -46.37 53.97 55.91
N TYR A 7 -47.00 54.65 56.86
CA TYR A 7 -46.51 54.91 58.21
C TYR A 7 -46.19 53.65 59.04
N GLN A 8 -46.93 52.54 58.85
CA GLN A 8 -46.66 51.28 59.54
C GLN A 8 -45.46 50.53 58.95
N ILE A 9 -45.22 50.65 57.64
CA ILE A 9 -44.04 50.10 56.96
C ILE A 9 -42.79 50.90 57.35
N LEU A 10 -42.88 52.24 57.41
CA LEU A 10 -41.82 53.10 57.92
C LEU A 10 -41.51 52.87 59.41
N ASN A 11 -42.52 52.57 60.24
CA ASN A 11 -42.30 52.22 61.65
C ASN A 11 -41.56 50.88 61.84
N LEU A 12 -41.72 49.92 60.93
CA LEU A 12 -40.88 48.71 60.88
C LEU A 12 -39.44 49.06 60.47
N GLY A 13 -39.30 49.98 59.51
CA GLY A 13 -38.01 50.56 59.13
C GLY A 13 -37.27 51.30 60.26
N LEU A 14 -37.93 51.75 61.33
CA LEU A 14 -37.25 52.39 62.48
C LEU A 14 -36.47 51.40 63.36
N GLN A 15 -36.71 50.09 63.20
CA GLN A 15 -35.89 49.01 63.77
C GLN A 15 -34.88 48.45 62.76
N SER A 16 -34.83 49.02 61.55
CA SER A 16 -33.94 48.59 60.46
C SER A 16 -32.48 48.94 60.74
N PRO A 17 -31.53 48.12 60.27
CA PRO A 17 -30.10 48.45 60.25
C PRO A 17 -29.75 49.64 59.34
N LEU A 18 -30.70 50.16 58.54
CA LEU A 18 -30.50 51.27 57.61
C LEU A 18 -30.65 52.64 58.29
N THR A 19 -29.83 53.62 57.88
CA THR A 19 -30.00 55.00 58.36
C THR A 19 -31.28 55.63 57.80
N PRO A 20 -31.86 56.65 58.46
CA PRO A 20 -33.04 57.35 57.96
C PRO A 20 -32.89 57.90 56.53
N ALA A 21 -31.67 58.33 56.16
CA ALA A 21 -31.37 58.77 54.80
C ALA A 21 -31.47 57.62 53.77
N ARG A 22 -30.91 56.44 54.09
CA ARG A 22 -31.01 55.24 53.23
C ARG A 22 -32.44 54.72 53.15
N LEU A 23 -33.19 54.73 54.24
CA LEU A 23 -34.61 54.37 54.22
C LEU A 23 -35.40 55.25 53.25
N ASN A 24 -35.11 56.56 53.23
CA ASN A 24 -35.73 57.48 52.28
C ASN A 24 -35.32 57.21 50.83
N GLU A 25 -34.05 56.93 50.55
CA GLU A 25 -33.56 56.61 49.19
C GLU A 25 -34.22 55.34 48.62
N HIS A 26 -34.47 54.32 49.45
CA HIS A 26 -35.07 53.04 49.05
C HIS A 26 -36.61 53.02 49.13
N THR A 27 -37.28 54.14 49.44
CA THR A 27 -38.74 54.25 49.61
C THR A 27 -39.53 53.60 48.47
N GLU A 28 -39.11 53.83 47.22
CA GLU A 28 -39.80 53.27 46.05
C GLU A 28 -39.60 51.75 45.95
N GLN A 29 -38.37 51.27 46.09
CA GLN A 29 -38.04 49.85 46.04
C GLN A 29 -38.75 49.07 47.16
N PHE A 30 -38.84 49.63 48.37
CA PHE A 30 -39.60 49.03 49.47
C PHE A 30 -41.09 48.94 49.16
N ARG A 31 -41.66 49.95 48.50
CA ARG A 31 -43.06 49.90 48.06
C ARG A 31 -43.28 48.81 47.03
N GLN A 32 -42.42 48.72 46.02
CA GLN A 32 -42.48 47.69 44.97
C GLN A 32 -42.27 46.29 45.53
N PHE A 33 -41.30 46.10 46.42
CA PHE A 33 -41.06 44.84 47.13
C PHE A 33 -42.27 44.43 47.98
N TRP A 34 -42.87 45.36 48.72
CA TRP A 34 -44.08 45.05 49.50
C TRP A 34 -45.27 44.66 48.60
N GLN A 35 -45.43 45.33 47.46
CA GLN A 35 -46.43 44.96 46.45
C GLN A 35 -46.16 43.58 45.85
N HIS A 36 -44.91 43.23 45.60
CA HIS A 36 -44.49 41.89 45.16
C HIS A 36 -44.79 40.83 46.23
N LEU A 37 -44.54 41.10 47.51
CA LEU A 37 -44.97 40.20 48.59
C LEU A 37 -46.48 40.05 48.67
N ASP A 38 -47.24 41.11 48.35
CA ASP A 38 -48.70 41.08 48.31
C ASP A 38 -49.27 40.20 47.19
N SER A 39 -48.49 39.88 46.15
CA SER A 39 -48.92 38.92 45.11
C SER A 39 -48.82 37.46 45.55
N PHE A 40 -48.19 37.14 46.67
CA PHE A 40 -48.12 35.78 47.22
C PHE A 40 -49.14 35.58 48.36
N ASP A 41 -49.65 34.35 48.48
CA ASP A 41 -50.53 33.94 49.59
C ASP A 41 -49.71 33.67 50.85
N MET A 42 -49.32 34.75 51.53
CA MET A 42 -48.46 34.73 52.72
C MET A 42 -49.12 35.42 53.92
N LYS A 43 -48.85 34.91 55.13
CA LYS A 43 -49.33 35.54 56.36
C LYS A 43 -48.62 36.87 56.60
N LYS A 44 -49.30 37.80 57.28
CA LYS A 44 -48.74 39.13 57.60
C LYS A 44 -47.39 39.05 58.34
N THR A 45 -47.24 38.08 59.24
CA THR A 45 -46.00 37.85 59.99
C THR A 45 -44.83 37.45 59.09
N GLU A 46 -45.09 36.60 58.08
CA GLU A 46 -44.08 36.15 57.11
C GLU A 46 -43.67 37.30 56.17
N LYS A 47 -44.64 38.12 55.71
CA LYS A 47 -44.35 39.31 54.90
C LYS A 47 -43.48 40.33 55.65
N THR A 48 -43.73 40.48 56.95
CA THR A 48 -42.94 41.39 57.81
C THR A 48 -41.52 40.86 57.96
N ALA A 49 -41.35 39.55 58.20
CA ALA A 49 -40.03 38.93 58.27
C ALA A 49 -39.22 39.08 56.97
N GLN A 50 -39.83 38.83 55.79
CA GLN A 50 -39.13 39.04 54.52
C GLN A 50 -38.80 40.51 54.24
N PHE A 51 -39.60 41.46 54.74
CA PHE A 51 -39.28 42.88 54.65
C PHE A 51 -38.09 43.26 55.54
N ASP A 52 -38.01 42.70 56.74
CA ASP A 52 -36.88 42.90 57.65
C ASP A 52 -35.60 42.27 57.07
N GLU A 53 -35.68 41.07 56.48
CA GLU A 53 -34.59 40.41 55.75
C GLU A 53 -34.12 41.27 54.55
N CYS A 54 -35.05 41.85 53.79
CA CYS A 54 -34.73 42.75 52.68
C CYS A 54 -33.98 44.00 53.18
N CYS A 55 -34.45 44.63 54.26
CA CYS A 55 -33.76 45.75 54.91
C CYS A 55 -32.34 45.38 55.35
N GLN A 56 -32.16 44.19 55.94
CA GLN A 56 -30.86 43.67 56.34
C GLN A 56 -29.95 43.41 55.12
N GLY A 57 -30.48 42.84 54.05
CA GLY A 57 -29.74 42.57 52.81
C GLY A 57 -29.26 43.86 52.13
N ILE A 58 -30.07 44.91 52.13
CA ILE A 58 -29.66 46.23 51.62
C ILE A 58 -28.56 46.82 52.50
N ALA A 59 -28.67 46.72 53.83
CA ALA A 59 -27.63 47.20 54.73
C ALA A 59 -26.30 46.45 54.52
N ASN A 60 -26.37 45.13 54.37
CA ASN A 60 -25.24 44.27 54.06
C ASN A 60 -24.60 44.62 52.70
N ALA A 61 -25.42 44.89 51.67
CA ALA A 61 -24.95 45.32 50.35
C ALA A 61 -24.19 46.66 50.43
N TYR A 62 -24.71 47.66 51.15
CA TYR A 62 -23.98 48.92 51.35
C TYR A 62 -22.67 48.73 52.12
N GLN A 63 -22.66 47.84 53.11
CA GLN A 63 -21.45 47.50 53.85
C GLN A 63 -20.40 46.85 52.93
N LEU A 64 -20.81 45.90 52.07
CA LEU A 64 -19.95 45.30 51.05
C LEU A 64 -19.39 46.37 50.10
N ILE A 65 -20.24 47.23 49.55
CA ILE A 65 -19.84 48.33 48.65
C ILE A 65 -18.80 49.23 49.32
N ALA A 66 -19.02 49.62 50.57
CA ALA A 66 -18.13 50.52 51.30
C ALA A 66 -16.78 49.88 51.67
N LEU A 67 -16.78 48.59 52.03
CA LEU A 67 -15.58 47.92 52.55
C LEU A 67 -14.71 47.27 51.47
N LYS A 68 -15.32 46.78 50.37
CA LYS A 68 -14.63 45.91 49.40
C LYS A 68 -14.32 46.55 48.05
N TYR A 69 -14.93 47.69 47.73
CA TYR A 69 -14.75 48.33 46.42
C TYR A 69 -14.03 49.67 46.52
N PRO A 70 -13.22 50.04 45.51
CA PRO A 70 -12.59 51.34 45.42
C PRO A 70 -13.62 52.45 45.18
N GLU A 71 -13.30 53.69 45.55
CA GLU A 71 -14.23 54.83 45.47
C GLU A 71 -14.83 55.04 44.08
N ALA A 72 -14.04 54.77 43.02
CA ALA A 72 -14.48 54.90 41.64
C ALA A 72 -15.70 54.02 41.29
N ASP A 73 -15.83 52.84 41.90
CA ASP A 73 -16.92 51.89 41.61
C ASP A 73 -18.10 52.02 42.57
N ARG A 74 -17.90 52.64 43.75
CA ARG A 74 -18.93 52.72 44.79
C ARG A 74 -20.19 53.43 44.32
N GLU A 75 -20.07 54.57 43.64
CA GLU A 75 -21.25 55.33 43.19
C GLU A 75 -22.02 54.61 42.09
N ARG A 76 -21.31 53.91 41.19
CA ARG A 76 -21.94 53.06 40.17
C ARG A 76 -22.77 51.95 40.83
N LEU A 77 -22.17 51.18 41.73
CA LEU A 77 -22.83 50.06 42.41
C LEU A 77 -24.02 50.52 43.27
N LYS A 78 -23.91 51.66 43.97
CA LYS A 78 -25.05 52.23 44.72
C LYS A 78 -26.20 52.62 43.80
N THR A 79 -25.90 53.23 42.66
CA THR A 79 -26.92 53.65 41.70
C THR A 79 -27.62 52.44 41.08
N GLN A 80 -26.88 51.38 40.75
CA GLN A 80 -27.45 50.10 40.31
C GLN A 80 -28.31 49.44 41.39
N LEU A 81 -27.88 49.48 42.66
CA LEU A 81 -28.65 48.93 43.77
C LEU A 81 -30.00 49.66 43.92
N LEU A 82 -30.02 50.98 43.73
CA LEU A 82 -31.23 51.81 43.81
C LEU A 82 -32.18 51.64 42.61
N SER A 83 -31.69 51.12 41.47
CA SER A 83 -32.51 50.95 40.26
C SER A 83 -33.28 49.63 40.21
N LEU A 84 -33.03 48.69 41.13
CA LEU A 84 -33.68 47.37 41.11
C LEU A 84 -35.17 47.44 41.45
N ASP A 85 -35.99 46.63 40.78
CA ASP A 85 -37.40 46.46 41.13
C ASP A 85 -37.60 45.53 42.34
N GLY A 86 -38.86 45.34 42.74
CA GLY A 86 -39.25 44.50 43.87
C GLY A 86 -38.84 43.01 43.78
N ALA A 87 -38.76 42.42 42.59
CA ALA A 87 -38.37 41.02 42.43
C ALA A 87 -36.84 40.85 42.42
N ARG A 88 -36.14 41.77 41.76
CA ARG A 88 -34.66 41.78 41.66
C ARG A 88 -34.00 42.14 42.98
N ILE A 89 -34.56 43.10 43.71
CA ILE A 89 -34.07 43.43 45.05
C ILE A 89 -34.25 42.24 46.01
N ARG A 90 -35.33 41.47 45.87
CA ARG A 90 -35.55 40.25 46.65
C ARG A 90 -34.46 39.22 46.38
N LEU A 91 -34.19 38.92 45.11
CA LEU A 91 -33.15 37.98 44.72
C LEU A 91 -31.78 38.40 45.26
N LEU A 92 -31.38 39.66 45.04
CA LEU A 92 -30.09 40.17 45.48
C LEU A 92 -29.94 40.16 47.00
N THR A 93 -30.95 40.63 47.73
CA THR A 93 -30.89 40.71 49.20
C THR A 93 -30.89 39.33 49.85
N GLN A 94 -31.65 38.38 49.31
CA GLN A 94 -31.59 36.98 49.73
C GLN A 94 -30.18 36.42 49.49
N PHE A 95 -29.62 36.59 48.29
CA PHE A 95 -28.28 36.13 47.96
C PHE A 95 -27.21 36.72 48.88
N VAL A 96 -27.27 38.03 49.15
CA VAL A 96 -26.32 38.73 50.04
C VAL A 96 -26.42 38.23 51.47
N ASN A 97 -27.62 38.03 51.99
CA ASN A 97 -27.82 37.56 53.36
C ASN A 97 -27.33 36.13 53.56
N GLU A 98 -27.63 35.24 52.60
CA GLU A 98 -27.21 33.83 52.67
C GLU A 98 -25.69 33.66 52.54
N ASN A 99 -25.01 34.57 51.84
CA ASN A 99 -23.62 34.38 51.42
C ASN A 99 -22.69 35.53 51.86
N LEU A 100 -23.03 36.27 52.93
CA LEU A 100 -22.32 37.49 53.31
C LEU A 100 -20.82 37.28 53.55
N GLU A 101 -20.44 36.21 54.25
CA GLU A 101 -19.04 35.89 54.55
C GLU A 101 -18.26 35.57 53.26
N ASN A 102 -18.84 34.75 52.39
CA ASN A 102 -18.26 34.40 51.08
C ASN A 102 -18.12 35.64 50.19
N LEU A 103 -19.13 36.53 50.15
CA LEU A 103 -19.07 37.78 49.39
C LEU A 103 -18.05 38.79 49.92
N GLN A 104 -17.69 38.73 51.21
CA GLN A 104 -16.58 39.51 51.72
C GLN A 104 -15.23 39.00 51.21
N GLN A 105 -15.12 37.69 50.94
CA GLN A 105 -13.92 37.09 50.36
C GLN A 105 -13.89 37.29 48.84
N PHE A 106 -15.05 37.16 48.17
CA PHE A 106 -15.22 37.24 46.72
C PHE A 106 -16.19 38.36 46.32
N PRO A 107 -15.83 39.63 46.60
CA PRO A 107 -16.72 40.75 46.31
C PRO A 107 -17.08 40.82 44.83
N GLN A 108 -16.20 40.45 43.90
CA GLN A 108 -16.49 40.46 42.46
C GLN A 108 -17.79 39.70 42.08
N VAL A 109 -18.20 38.70 42.86
CA VAL A 109 -19.47 37.96 42.65
C VAL A 109 -20.69 38.85 42.95
N PHE A 110 -20.64 39.64 44.01
CA PHE A 110 -21.70 40.60 44.34
C PHE A 110 -21.87 41.63 43.21
N ALA A 111 -20.75 42.22 42.76
CA ALA A 111 -20.77 43.18 41.66
C ALA A 111 -21.33 42.54 40.38
N THR A 112 -20.91 41.31 40.05
CA THR A 112 -21.42 40.59 38.89
C THR A 112 -22.91 40.36 38.98
N LEU A 113 -23.43 39.83 40.09
CA LEU A 113 -24.87 39.61 40.26
C LEU A 113 -25.65 40.93 40.19
N LEU A 114 -25.16 41.98 40.84
CA LEU A 114 -25.80 43.31 40.81
C LEU A 114 -25.82 43.89 39.40
N ASP A 115 -24.74 43.79 38.64
CA ASP A 115 -24.65 44.24 37.26
C ASP A 115 -25.67 43.55 36.33
N HIS A 116 -26.02 42.28 36.61
CA HIS A 116 -27.03 41.53 35.87
C HIS A 116 -28.45 41.83 36.38
N CYS A 117 -28.65 41.97 37.70
CA CYS A 117 -29.93 42.38 38.28
C CYS A 117 -30.35 43.79 37.84
N ALA A 118 -29.39 44.70 37.62
CA ALA A 118 -29.66 46.07 37.18
C ALA A 118 -30.09 46.18 35.71
N ASP A 119 -29.99 45.09 34.94
CA ASP A 119 -30.31 45.07 33.51
C ASP A 119 -31.75 44.62 33.27
N GLU A 120 -32.63 45.58 32.98
CA GLU A 120 -34.05 45.37 32.68
C GLU A 120 -34.33 44.37 31.55
N ALA A 121 -33.37 44.10 30.66
CA ALA A 121 -33.53 43.12 29.60
C ALA A 121 -33.48 41.66 30.11
N ILE A 122 -32.89 41.39 31.28
CA ILE A 122 -32.73 40.03 31.82
C ILE A 122 -33.94 39.66 32.69
N SER A 123 -34.64 38.58 32.35
CA SER A 123 -35.78 38.13 33.15
C SER A 123 -35.35 37.57 34.52
N ILE A 124 -36.24 37.65 35.50
CA ILE A 124 -35.95 37.17 36.86
C ILE A 124 -35.73 35.65 36.89
N GLU A 125 -36.44 34.91 36.03
CA GLU A 125 -36.34 33.46 35.87
C GLU A 125 -34.94 33.04 35.41
N ARG A 126 -34.23 33.90 34.67
CA ARG A 126 -32.84 33.65 34.24
C ARG A 126 -31.82 34.04 35.30
N LEU A 127 -32.12 35.07 36.10
CA LEU A 127 -31.22 35.52 37.16
C LEU A 127 -31.12 34.51 38.31
N GLN A 128 -32.17 33.74 38.58
CA GLN A 128 -32.19 32.71 39.64
C GLN A 128 -31.14 31.60 39.44
N PRO A 129 -31.16 30.81 38.34
CA PRO A 129 -30.16 29.76 38.12
C PRO A 129 -28.74 30.32 37.94
N PHE A 130 -28.61 31.53 37.40
CA PHE A 130 -27.32 32.23 37.34
C PHE A 130 -26.77 32.55 38.74
N ALA A 131 -27.62 33.06 39.65
CA ALA A 131 -27.23 33.30 41.03
C ALA A 131 -26.83 31.99 41.74
N GLU A 132 -27.54 30.88 41.47
CA GLU A 132 -27.16 29.56 42.01
C GLU A 132 -25.76 29.12 41.53
N VAL A 133 -25.43 29.27 40.25
CA VAL A 133 -24.08 28.99 39.73
C VAL A 133 -23.03 29.84 40.46
N LEU A 134 -23.29 31.14 40.64
CA LEU A 134 -22.39 32.05 41.35
C LEU A 134 -22.18 31.65 42.81
N LYS A 135 -23.25 31.22 43.49
CA LYS A 135 -23.19 30.68 44.87
C LYS A 135 -22.29 29.45 44.93
N MET A 136 -22.57 28.46 44.09
CA MET A 136 -21.77 27.23 44.04
C MET A 136 -20.30 27.52 43.72
N ALA A 137 -20.02 28.53 42.90
CA ALA A 137 -18.65 28.88 42.51
C ALA A 137 -17.86 29.47 43.69
N MET A 138 -18.51 30.27 44.53
CA MET A 138 -17.92 30.74 45.79
C MET A 138 -17.69 29.59 46.77
N ASP A 139 -18.60 28.62 46.84
CA ASP A 139 -18.48 27.49 47.77
C ASP A 139 -17.33 26.53 47.40
N HIS A 140 -16.99 26.42 46.12
CA HIS A 140 -15.89 25.58 45.61
C HIS A 140 -14.50 26.25 45.67
N GLN A 141 -14.43 27.53 46.02
CA GLN A 141 -13.25 28.37 45.80
C GLN A 141 -12.07 28.06 46.74
N GLY A 142 -12.31 27.31 47.82
CA GLY A 142 -11.28 26.90 48.79
C GLY A 142 -10.07 26.19 48.17
N ASP A 143 -10.24 25.58 46.98
CA ASP A 143 -9.18 24.88 46.25
C ASP A 143 -8.63 25.65 45.01
N TYR A 144 -9.26 26.75 44.57
CA TYR A 144 -8.98 27.39 43.26
C TYR A 144 -9.10 28.93 43.23
N SER A 145 -8.51 29.65 44.20
CA SER A 145 -8.84 31.06 44.43
C SER A 145 -8.67 32.03 43.26
N ASP A 146 -7.79 31.73 42.31
CA ASP A 146 -7.48 32.61 41.18
C ASP A 146 -8.40 32.35 39.96
N THR A 147 -9.24 31.30 39.98
CA THR A 147 -10.00 30.85 38.79
C THR A 147 -11.46 31.28 38.77
N LEU A 148 -11.98 31.79 39.89
CA LEU A 148 -13.32 32.39 39.95
C LEU A 148 -13.43 33.60 39.02
N ASP A 149 -12.39 34.43 38.95
CA ASP A 149 -12.36 35.60 38.07
C ASP A 149 -12.44 35.20 36.60
N ASP A 150 -11.83 34.08 36.21
CA ASP A 150 -11.93 33.53 34.85
C ASP A 150 -13.35 33.05 34.54
N LEU A 151 -14.03 32.40 35.50
CA LEU A 151 -15.42 31.99 35.35
C LEU A 151 -16.34 33.21 35.12
N LEU A 152 -16.18 34.25 35.95
CA LEU A 152 -16.96 35.49 35.84
C LEU A 152 -16.66 36.22 34.53
N ALA A 153 -15.39 36.28 34.13
CA ALA A 153 -14.97 36.88 32.85
C ALA A 153 -15.60 36.13 31.66
N ASN A 154 -15.70 34.81 31.73
CA ASN A 154 -16.35 34.01 30.70
C ASN A 154 -17.83 34.35 30.55
N PHE A 155 -18.58 34.46 31.65
CA PHE A 155 -19.97 34.92 31.60
C PHE A 155 -20.10 36.34 31.06
N ALA A 156 -19.25 37.25 31.52
CA ALA A 156 -19.26 38.64 31.07
C ALA A 156 -19.04 38.77 29.55
N ARG A 157 -18.17 37.94 28.96
CA ARG A 157 -17.87 37.95 27.51
C ARG A 157 -19.07 37.59 26.63
N VAL A 158 -19.96 36.73 27.12
CA VAL A 158 -21.12 36.24 26.34
C VAL A 158 -22.45 36.76 26.87
N ARG A 159 -22.45 37.66 27.86
CA ARG A 159 -23.64 38.10 28.59
C ARG A 159 -24.85 38.41 27.69
N PRO A 160 -24.76 39.30 26.67
CA PRO A 160 -25.94 39.62 25.86
C PRO A 160 -26.48 38.41 25.10
N ALA A 161 -25.60 37.53 24.63
CA ALA A 161 -25.98 36.34 23.88
C ALA A 161 -26.58 35.27 24.80
N LEU A 162 -25.95 35.02 25.96
CA LEU A 162 -26.38 34.03 26.95
C LEU A 162 -27.79 34.32 27.47
N PHE A 163 -28.02 35.56 27.93
CA PHE A 163 -29.33 35.95 28.45
C PHE A 163 -30.36 36.24 27.36
N GLY A 164 -29.97 36.22 26.08
CA GLY A 164 -30.86 36.28 24.91
C GLY A 164 -31.21 34.91 24.29
N LEU A 165 -30.67 33.81 24.82
CA LEU A 165 -30.93 32.45 24.32
C LEU A 165 -32.41 32.04 24.40
N GLU A 166 -32.82 30.98 23.72
CA GLU A 166 -34.07 30.27 24.01
C GLU A 166 -33.98 29.57 25.39
N ASP A 167 -35.12 29.39 26.07
CA ASP A 167 -35.15 28.86 27.45
C ASP A 167 -34.45 27.50 27.58
N GLU A 168 -34.69 26.58 26.65
CA GLU A 168 -34.05 25.25 26.64
C GLU A 168 -32.52 25.36 26.58
N ARG A 169 -31.97 26.23 25.72
CA ARG A 169 -30.51 26.45 25.61
C ARG A 169 -29.94 27.08 26.88
N PHE A 170 -30.65 28.04 27.46
CA PHE A 170 -30.22 28.71 28.68
C PHE A 170 -30.17 27.73 29.85
N GLU A 171 -31.24 26.98 30.09
CA GLU A 171 -31.34 25.96 31.13
C GLU A 171 -30.25 24.89 30.94
N ARG A 172 -30.03 24.43 29.71
CA ARG A 172 -28.99 23.45 29.37
C ARG A 172 -27.59 23.93 29.77
N MET A 173 -27.24 25.19 29.47
CA MET A 173 -25.94 25.75 29.83
C MET A 173 -25.78 25.91 31.34
N MET A 174 -26.82 26.37 32.05
CA MET A 174 -26.79 26.52 33.50
C MET A 174 -26.60 25.17 34.18
N ALA A 175 -27.39 24.15 33.82
CA ALA A 175 -27.27 22.79 34.35
C ALA A 175 -25.87 22.21 34.09
N LEU A 176 -25.37 22.33 32.86
CA LEU A 176 -24.03 21.86 32.49
C LEU A 176 -22.94 22.52 33.36
N THR A 177 -23.07 23.82 33.62
CA THR A 177 -22.14 24.57 34.48
C THR A 177 -22.21 24.12 35.92
N GLN A 178 -23.42 23.95 36.48
CA GLN A 178 -23.64 23.49 37.85
C GLN A 178 -23.04 22.09 38.05
N ASP A 179 -23.32 21.16 37.15
CA ASP A 179 -22.89 19.75 37.25
C ASP A 179 -21.36 19.59 37.16
N ASN A 180 -20.67 20.55 36.52
CA ASN A 180 -19.24 20.44 36.20
C ASN A 180 -18.41 21.60 36.72
N LEU A 181 -18.93 22.33 37.71
CA LEU A 181 -18.36 23.58 38.18
C LEU A 181 -16.91 23.47 38.64
N ALA A 182 -16.59 22.46 39.44
CA ALA A 182 -15.22 22.22 39.91
C ALA A 182 -14.23 22.05 38.74
N ARG A 183 -14.66 21.36 37.66
CA ARG A 183 -13.84 21.18 36.46
C ARG A 183 -13.73 22.45 35.65
N PHE A 184 -14.79 23.25 35.54
CA PHE A 184 -14.74 24.53 34.85
C PHE A 184 -13.93 25.59 35.58
N LEU A 185 -13.91 25.56 36.92
CA LEU A 185 -12.98 26.35 37.73
C LEU A 185 -11.53 25.89 37.49
N GLN A 186 -11.28 24.60 37.36
CA GLN A 186 -9.94 24.10 37.05
C GLN A 186 -9.51 24.39 35.59
N TYR A 187 -10.46 24.39 34.66
CA TYR A 187 -10.24 24.52 33.21
C TYR A 187 -11.20 25.56 32.58
N PRO A 188 -11.01 26.86 32.85
CA PRO A 188 -11.95 27.90 32.41
C PRO A 188 -12.06 28.04 30.88
N GLN A 189 -11.05 27.60 30.13
CA GLN A 189 -11.08 27.62 28.66
C GLN A 189 -12.11 26.64 28.09
N ALA A 190 -12.33 25.51 28.76
CA ALA A 190 -13.37 24.55 28.38
C ALA A 190 -14.78 25.16 28.57
N HIS A 191 -15.00 25.87 29.69
CA HIS A 191 -16.24 26.59 29.93
C HIS A 191 -16.48 27.68 28.87
N GLN A 192 -15.44 28.44 28.53
CA GLN A 192 -15.50 29.47 27.49
C GLN A 192 -15.91 28.90 26.13
N LEU A 193 -15.31 27.76 25.72
CA LEU A 193 -15.64 27.08 24.47
C LEU A 193 -17.14 26.70 24.44
N LEU A 194 -17.64 26.11 25.51
CA LEU A 194 -19.03 25.65 25.59
C LEU A 194 -20.02 26.83 25.65
N LEU A 195 -19.69 27.91 26.37
CA LEU A 195 -20.47 29.15 26.33
C LEU A 195 -20.56 29.72 24.91
N ARG A 196 -19.45 29.75 24.17
CA ARG A 196 -19.45 30.20 22.76
C ARG A 196 -20.24 29.25 21.87
N GLY A 197 -20.16 27.94 22.11
CA GLY A 197 -20.93 26.93 21.39
C GLY A 197 -22.44 27.10 21.57
N ILE A 198 -22.93 27.16 22.81
CA ILE A 198 -24.37 27.26 23.08
C ILE A 198 -24.97 28.59 22.62
N THR A 199 -24.16 29.66 22.67
CA THR A 199 -24.56 31.00 22.21
C THR A 199 -24.44 31.19 20.71
N ASN A 200 -23.89 30.21 19.98
CA ASN A 200 -23.89 30.21 18.53
C ASN A 200 -25.26 29.69 18.03
N PRO A 201 -26.06 30.53 17.32
CA PRO A 201 -27.36 30.12 16.80
C PRO A 201 -27.25 29.03 15.73
N ASP A 202 -26.13 28.97 15.01
CA ASP A 202 -25.91 28.03 13.91
C ASP A 202 -25.53 26.63 14.40
N LEU A 203 -25.15 26.48 15.69
CA LEU A 203 -24.87 25.17 16.29
C LEU A 203 -26.16 24.56 16.85
N PRO A 204 -26.70 23.45 16.28
CA PRO A 204 -27.90 22.80 16.82
C PRO A 204 -27.64 22.19 18.19
N LEU A 205 -28.68 22.17 19.04
CA LEU A 205 -28.62 21.62 20.41
C LEU A 205 -28.04 20.18 20.46
N PRO A 206 -28.43 19.24 19.59
CA PRO A 206 -27.83 17.90 19.59
C PRO A 206 -26.31 17.88 19.32
N ARG A 207 -25.81 18.76 18.46
CA ARG A 207 -24.37 18.89 18.19
C ARG A 207 -23.64 19.55 19.36
N PHE A 208 -24.26 20.56 19.98
CA PHE A 208 -23.75 21.13 21.23
C PHE A 208 -23.64 20.08 22.33
N ASP A 209 -24.66 19.23 22.50
CA ASP A 209 -24.66 18.16 23.49
C ASP A 209 -23.51 17.17 23.25
N ARG A 210 -23.24 16.81 22.00
CA ARG A 210 -22.08 15.96 21.64
C ARG A 210 -20.76 16.63 21.94
N LEU A 211 -20.58 17.89 21.55
CA LEU A 211 -19.38 18.65 21.86
C LEU A 211 -19.17 18.80 23.38
N SER A 212 -20.22 19.10 24.12
CA SER A 212 -20.16 19.22 25.58
C SER A 212 -19.80 17.90 26.24
N SER A 213 -20.36 16.77 25.77
CA SER A 213 -20.00 15.44 26.25
C SER A 213 -18.52 15.12 25.98
N LEU A 214 -18.03 15.36 24.76
CA LEU A 214 -16.61 15.17 24.40
C LEU A 214 -15.67 15.90 25.37
N ILE A 215 -15.98 17.15 25.69
CA ILE A 215 -15.17 17.94 26.63
C ILE A 215 -15.32 17.42 28.06
N VAL A 216 -16.55 17.37 28.56
CA VAL A 216 -16.83 17.20 29.99
C VAL A 216 -16.67 15.75 30.44
N ASN A 217 -17.08 14.79 29.62
CA ASN A 217 -17.10 13.37 29.98
C ASN A 217 -15.85 12.63 29.52
N HIS A 218 -15.12 13.14 28.51
CA HIS A 218 -13.95 12.45 27.97
C HIS A 218 -12.65 13.22 28.16
N ALA A 219 -12.61 14.54 27.90
CA ALA A 219 -11.37 15.31 28.04
C ALA A 219 -11.06 15.64 29.50
N LEU A 220 -11.94 16.37 30.20
CA LEU A 220 -11.69 16.86 31.55
C LEU A 220 -11.45 15.78 32.63
N PRO A 221 -12.01 14.56 32.54
CA PRO A 221 -11.81 13.54 33.58
C PRO A 221 -10.45 12.82 33.56
N LEU A 222 -9.63 12.94 32.50
CA LEU A 222 -8.39 12.18 32.44
C LEU A 222 -7.40 12.72 33.49
N GLN A 223 -6.92 11.80 34.34
CA GLN A 223 -6.06 12.14 35.47
C GLN A 223 -4.71 12.70 34.98
N GLY A 224 -4.26 13.78 35.61
CA GLY A 224 -2.94 14.36 35.34
C GLY A 224 -2.84 15.21 34.06
N ILE A 225 -3.97 15.55 33.41
CA ILE A 225 -3.92 16.49 32.29
C ILE A 225 -3.42 17.85 32.78
N HIS A 226 -2.43 18.38 32.08
CA HIS A 226 -1.98 19.75 32.26
C HIS A 226 -3.01 20.75 31.71
N PRO A 227 -3.37 21.83 32.43
CA PRO A 227 -4.33 22.84 31.97
C PRO A 227 -4.03 23.39 30.57
N GLY A 228 -2.74 23.54 30.22
CA GLY A 228 -2.30 23.95 28.89
C GLY A 228 -2.74 23.00 27.75
N THR A 229 -2.89 21.71 28.02
CA THR A 229 -3.36 20.73 27.02
C THR A 229 -4.85 20.89 26.75
N VAL A 230 -5.66 21.09 27.81
CA VAL A 230 -7.09 21.39 27.66
C VAL A 230 -7.28 22.70 26.93
N GLN A 231 -6.50 23.74 27.27
CA GLN A 231 -6.52 25.01 26.55
C GLN A 231 -6.21 24.83 25.06
N ALA A 232 -5.18 24.06 24.70
CA ALA A 232 -4.85 23.80 23.31
C ALA A 232 -5.96 23.05 22.57
N LEU A 233 -6.61 22.05 23.19
CA LEU A 233 -7.79 21.39 22.63
C LEU A 233 -8.94 22.37 22.43
N SER A 234 -9.26 23.18 23.45
CA SER A 234 -10.35 24.15 23.41
C SER A 234 -10.14 25.19 22.31
N THR A 235 -8.94 25.75 22.18
CA THR A 235 -8.61 26.71 21.12
C THR A 235 -8.71 26.09 19.72
N ARG A 236 -8.30 24.83 19.56
CA ARG A 236 -8.44 24.14 18.27
C ARG A 236 -9.90 23.91 17.88
N LEU A 237 -10.71 23.39 18.80
CA LEU A 237 -12.14 23.20 18.57
C LEU A 237 -12.87 24.52 18.35
N GLU A 238 -12.46 25.58 19.05
CA GLU A 238 -12.98 26.93 18.83
C GLU A 238 -12.68 27.44 17.42
N HIS A 239 -11.44 27.26 16.95
CA HIS A 239 -11.05 27.65 15.59
C HIS A 239 -11.79 26.84 14.51
N ALA A 240 -11.97 25.54 14.76
CA ALA A 240 -12.66 24.61 13.87
C ALA A 240 -14.20 24.74 13.91
N MET A 241 -14.76 25.46 14.89
CA MET A 241 -16.20 25.51 15.16
C MET A 241 -17.06 25.86 13.92
N PRO A 242 -16.74 26.89 13.12
CA PRO A 242 -17.56 27.24 11.96
C PRO A 242 -17.62 26.10 10.93
N GLN A 243 -16.52 25.38 10.73
CA GLN A 243 -16.45 24.24 9.81
C GLN A 243 -17.14 23.01 10.40
N LEU A 244 -16.98 22.73 11.69
CA LEU A 244 -17.71 21.66 12.40
C LEU A 244 -19.23 21.83 12.32
N ILE A 245 -19.72 23.06 12.37
CA ILE A 245 -21.15 23.37 12.19
C ILE A 245 -21.61 23.06 10.77
N ALA A 246 -20.77 23.36 9.76
CA ALA A 246 -21.10 23.15 8.35
C ALA A 246 -21.04 21.67 7.91
N LEU A 247 -20.39 20.79 8.69
CA LEU A 247 -20.27 19.37 8.36
C LEU A 247 -21.63 18.68 8.21
N ASP A 248 -21.68 17.68 7.33
CA ASP A 248 -22.74 16.68 7.31
C ASP A 248 -22.88 15.99 8.68
N GLU A 249 -24.09 15.56 9.02
CA GLU A 249 -24.37 14.96 10.34
C GLU A 249 -23.62 13.64 10.57
N GLU A 250 -23.46 12.80 9.55
CA GLU A 250 -22.73 11.54 9.68
C GLU A 250 -21.22 11.79 9.85
N ILE A 251 -20.67 12.76 9.12
CA ILE A 251 -19.25 13.15 9.24
C ILE A 251 -18.99 13.80 10.60
N PHE A 252 -19.85 14.70 11.06
CA PHE A 252 -19.74 15.31 12.39
C PHE A 252 -19.72 14.24 13.49
N ASN A 253 -20.66 13.28 13.44
CA ASN A 253 -20.72 12.20 14.42
C ASN A 253 -19.49 11.30 14.36
N LEU A 254 -18.97 10.99 13.17
CA LEU A 254 -17.73 10.22 13.01
C LEU A 254 -16.55 10.92 13.71
N VAL A 255 -16.38 12.23 13.51
CA VAL A 255 -15.31 13.02 14.16
C VAL A 255 -15.47 12.99 15.67
N MET A 256 -16.69 13.21 16.19
CA MET A 256 -16.95 13.17 17.63
C MET A 256 -16.68 11.79 18.21
N ASP A 257 -17.21 10.71 17.62
CA ASP A 257 -17.02 9.33 18.10
C ASP A 257 -15.56 8.88 18.05
N SER A 258 -14.82 9.32 17.03
CA SER A 258 -13.40 9.04 16.91
C SER A 258 -12.59 9.74 18.02
N SER A 259 -12.89 11.01 18.28
CA SER A 259 -12.27 11.81 19.33
C SER A 259 -12.63 11.30 20.73
N GLU A 260 -13.88 10.91 20.97
CA GLU A 260 -14.34 10.32 22.24
C GLU A 260 -13.59 9.01 22.54
N ARG A 261 -13.54 8.08 21.57
CA ARG A 261 -12.88 6.77 21.74
C ARG A 261 -11.39 6.87 22.03
N ARG A 262 -10.74 7.96 21.59
CA ARG A 262 -9.28 8.11 21.62
C ARG A 262 -8.83 9.41 22.27
N MET A 263 -9.61 9.96 23.20
CA MET A 263 -9.35 11.27 23.78
C MET A 263 -7.94 11.39 24.37
N ALA A 264 -7.45 10.37 25.09
CA ALA A 264 -6.08 10.36 25.59
C ALA A 264 -5.04 10.53 24.46
N SER A 265 -5.22 9.83 23.33
CA SER A 265 -4.36 9.98 22.16
C SER A 265 -4.47 11.36 21.51
N VAL A 266 -5.68 11.94 21.45
CA VAL A 266 -5.94 13.28 20.91
C VAL A 266 -5.20 14.36 21.72
N LEU A 267 -5.07 14.16 23.02
CA LEU A 267 -4.34 15.05 23.93
C LEU A 267 -2.83 14.83 23.85
N ASP A 268 -2.37 13.58 23.79
CA ASP A 268 -0.94 13.23 23.68
C ASP A 268 -0.37 13.62 22.30
N TYR A 269 -1.18 13.50 21.25
CA TYR A 269 -0.80 13.72 19.86
C TYR A 269 -1.80 14.66 19.14
N PRO A 270 -1.79 15.97 19.45
CA PRO A 270 -2.70 16.95 18.86
C PRO A 270 -2.83 16.88 17.34
N ALA A 271 -1.71 16.71 16.64
CA ALA A 271 -1.66 16.66 15.18
C ALA A 271 -2.52 15.55 14.54
N VAL A 272 -2.81 14.47 15.28
CA VAL A 272 -3.70 13.39 14.80
C VAL A 272 -5.13 13.90 14.65
N HIS A 273 -5.59 14.66 15.63
CA HIS A 273 -6.92 15.26 15.59
C HIS A 273 -7.00 16.35 14.52
N ASP A 274 -5.93 17.11 14.33
CA ASP A 274 -5.87 18.12 13.27
C ASP A 274 -5.95 17.48 11.88
N ALA A 275 -5.29 16.33 11.68
CA ALA A 275 -5.43 15.54 10.45
C ALA A 275 -6.86 15.04 10.24
N LEU A 276 -7.51 14.46 11.27
CA LEU A 276 -8.91 14.02 11.20
C LEU A 276 -9.86 15.17 10.83
N LEU A 277 -9.69 16.34 11.46
CA LEU A 277 -10.48 17.53 11.14
C LEU A 277 -10.25 17.98 9.70
N ASN A 278 -9.00 18.01 9.24
CA ASN A 278 -8.68 18.37 7.86
C ASN A 278 -9.32 17.41 6.85
N TYR A 279 -9.37 16.11 7.15
CA TYR A 279 -10.07 15.14 6.29
C TYR A 279 -11.58 15.34 6.31
N ALA A 280 -12.16 15.64 7.48
CA ALA A 280 -13.59 15.92 7.60
C ALA A 280 -14.03 17.19 6.85
N PHE A 281 -13.17 18.22 6.81
CA PHE A 281 -13.45 19.50 6.15
C PHE A 281 -13.21 19.50 4.64
N ASP A 282 -12.71 18.40 4.09
CA ASP A 282 -12.46 18.24 2.67
C ASP A 282 -13.76 17.79 1.96
N GLU A 283 -14.42 18.72 1.29
CA GLU A 283 -15.73 18.51 0.64
C GLU A 283 -15.68 17.47 -0.49
N ASP A 284 -14.50 17.21 -1.05
CA ASP A 284 -14.33 16.22 -2.13
C ASP A 284 -14.29 14.77 -1.61
N ARG A 285 -14.33 14.57 -0.28
CA ARG A 285 -14.24 13.24 0.34
C ARG A 285 -15.59 12.64 0.70
N THR A 286 -15.68 11.33 0.50
CA THR A 286 -16.80 10.52 0.98
C THR A 286 -16.64 10.21 2.48
N LEU A 287 -17.77 9.94 3.15
CA LEU A 287 -17.77 9.47 4.54
C LEU A 287 -16.90 8.21 4.74
N GLU A 288 -16.92 7.29 3.78
CA GLU A 288 -16.14 6.03 3.87
C GLU A 288 -14.64 6.27 3.71
N SER A 289 -14.22 7.21 2.86
CA SER A 289 -12.83 7.66 2.77
C SER A 289 -12.35 8.25 4.10
N ILE A 290 -13.12 9.18 4.68
CA ILE A 290 -12.78 9.82 5.97
C ILE A 290 -12.70 8.76 7.08
N ARG A 291 -13.66 7.82 7.11
CA ARG A 291 -13.67 6.71 8.07
C ARG A 291 -12.44 5.81 7.93
N THR A 292 -12.03 5.51 6.70
CA THR A 292 -10.86 4.65 6.44
C THR A 292 -9.57 5.36 6.85
N LEU A 293 -9.42 6.66 6.53
CA LEU A 293 -8.32 7.48 7.00
C LEU A 293 -8.27 7.60 8.53
N ASP A 294 -9.42 7.70 9.20
CA ASP A 294 -9.52 7.68 10.66
C ASP A 294 -8.98 6.37 11.28
N PHE A 295 -9.28 5.23 10.64
CA PHE A 295 -8.72 3.93 11.02
C PHE A 295 -7.21 3.87 10.77
N ILE A 296 -6.71 4.38 9.65
CA ILE A 296 -5.28 4.46 9.35
C ILE A 296 -4.55 5.34 10.40
N LEU A 297 -5.11 6.51 10.75
CA LEU A 297 -4.63 7.35 11.85
C LEU A 297 -4.60 6.58 13.19
N ASN A 298 -5.57 5.69 13.42
CA ASN A 298 -5.57 4.84 14.61
C ASN A 298 -4.37 3.90 14.65
N HIS A 299 -4.09 3.25 13.52
CA HIS A 299 -2.96 2.35 13.40
C HIS A 299 -1.65 3.11 13.61
N ALA A 300 -1.50 4.32 13.06
CA ALA A 300 -0.36 5.19 13.33
C ALA A 300 -0.18 5.48 14.84
N VAL A 301 -1.26 5.77 15.57
CA VAL A 301 -1.18 5.96 17.03
C VAL A 301 -0.76 4.68 17.76
N ASN A 302 -1.25 3.52 17.34
CA ASN A 302 -0.88 2.23 17.94
C ASN A 302 0.60 1.91 17.69
N ILE A 303 1.08 2.11 16.47
CA ILE A 303 2.50 1.98 16.12
C ILE A 303 3.36 2.91 16.99
N LYS A 304 2.94 4.17 17.16
CA LYS A 304 3.65 5.14 18.01
C LYS A 304 3.76 4.68 19.47
N ARG A 305 2.72 4.03 19.99
CA ARG A 305 2.68 3.48 21.36
C ARG A 305 3.56 2.24 21.50
N ALA A 306 3.58 1.37 20.50
CA ALA A 306 4.44 0.19 20.48
C ALA A 306 5.93 0.57 20.31
N HIS A 307 6.22 1.64 19.56
CA HIS A 307 7.57 2.04 19.19
C HIS A 307 7.92 3.46 19.65
N ALA A 308 8.49 3.57 20.86
CA ALA A 308 8.84 4.86 21.47
C ALA A 308 9.77 5.75 20.63
N LYS A 309 10.65 5.15 19.81
CA LYS A 309 11.62 5.87 18.96
C LYS A 309 11.00 6.53 17.73
N ILE A 310 9.89 6.01 17.21
CA ILE A 310 9.24 6.58 16.02
C ILE A 310 8.49 7.84 16.44
N SER A 311 8.69 8.95 15.72
CA SER A 311 7.95 10.19 15.97
C SER A 311 6.56 10.14 15.34
N MET A 312 5.55 10.70 16.00
CA MET A 312 4.19 10.77 15.44
C MET A 312 4.16 11.61 14.14
N GLU A 313 4.96 12.67 14.04
CA GLU A 313 5.09 13.51 12.84
C GLU A 313 5.49 12.69 11.60
N HIS A 314 6.46 11.80 11.76
CA HIS A 314 6.88 10.89 10.69
C HIS A 314 5.75 9.96 10.23
N LEU A 315 5.01 9.35 11.17
CA LEU A 315 3.87 8.50 10.84
C LEU A 315 2.77 9.28 10.12
N LEU A 316 2.48 10.51 10.55
CA LEU A 316 1.51 11.38 9.88
C LEU A 316 1.95 11.75 8.46
N THR A 317 3.25 11.91 8.20
CA THR A 317 3.76 12.07 6.82
C THR A 317 3.43 10.84 5.96
N GLY A 318 3.55 9.63 6.52
CA GLY A 318 3.15 8.39 5.84
C GLY A 318 1.65 8.35 5.57
N VAL A 319 0.81 8.67 6.57
CA VAL A 319 -0.66 8.73 6.40
C VAL A 319 -1.06 9.75 5.33
N GLU A 320 -0.38 10.90 5.27
CA GLU A 320 -0.71 11.94 4.29
C GLU A 320 -0.45 11.53 2.84
N ARG A 321 0.41 10.53 2.57
CA ARG A 321 0.55 9.94 1.21
C ARG A 321 -0.77 9.36 0.70
N PHE A 322 -1.62 8.91 1.61
CA PHE A 322 -2.92 8.32 1.33
C PHE A 322 -4.05 9.32 1.31
N ARG A 323 -3.79 10.59 1.66
CA ARG A 323 -4.80 11.65 1.67
C ARG A 323 -5.55 11.65 0.35
N ASP A 324 -4.91 11.86 -0.79
CA ASP A 324 -5.63 12.02 -2.07
C ASP A 324 -5.85 10.72 -2.86
N LYS A 325 -5.78 9.56 -2.19
CA LYS A 325 -5.96 8.24 -2.82
C LYS A 325 -7.42 7.82 -2.79
N ASP A 326 -7.81 7.01 -3.78
CA ASP A 326 -9.18 6.49 -3.84
C ASP A 326 -9.47 5.42 -2.77
N GLU A 327 -10.76 5.11 -2.57
CA GLU A 327 -11.23 4.18 -1.56
C GLU A 327 -10.63 2.76 -1.72
N SER A 328 -10.26 2.35 -2.93
CA SER A 328 -9.67 1.03 -3.14
C SER A 328 -8.25 0.94 -2.59
N VAL A 329 -7.44 1.97 -2.80
CA VAL A 329 -6.09 2.08 -2.22
C VAL A 329 -6.17 2.20 -0.70
N LEU A 330 -7.06 3.05 -0.18
CA LEU A 330 -7.27 3.22 1.26
C LEU A 330 -7.65 1.90 1.95
N ALA A 331 -8.53 1.11 1.32
CA ALA A 331 -8.94 -0.18 1.84
C ALA A 331 -7.80 -1.22 1.83
N GLU A 332 -6.92 -1.21 0.83
CA GLU A 332 -5.74 -2.09 0.82
C GLU A 332 -4.72 -1.65 1.87
N GLU A 333 -4.47 -0.35 2.03
CA GLU A 333 -3.56 0.16 3.06
C GLU A 333 -4.02 -0.23 4.46
N LEU A 334 -5.30 -0.02 4.78
CA LEU A 334 -5.84 -0.44 6.07
C LEU A 334 -5.68 -1.94 6.31
N ARG A 335 -5.87 -2.78 5.28
CA ARG A 335 -5.68 -4.24 5.39
C ARG A 335 -4.21 -4.60 5.64
N LEU A 336 -3.28 -3.95 4.96
CA LEU A 336 -1.84 -4.18 5.14
C LEU A 336 -1.40 -3.77 6.55
N LEU A 337 -1.89 -2.64 7.07
CA LEU A 337 -1.61 -2.21 8.45
C LEU A 337 -2.20 -3.15 9.50
N GLN A 338 -3.39 -3.70 9.25
CA GLN A 338 -4.01 -4.69 10.14
C GLN A 338 -3.25 -6.02 10.16
N ALA A 339 -2.57 -6.38 9.07
CA ALA A 339 -1.86 -7.65 8.93
C ALA A 339 -0.38 -7.60 9.38
N SER A 340 0.19 -6.42 9.61
CA SER A 340 1.64 -6.24 9.73
C SER A 340 2.17 -6.08 11.16
N ASP A 341 1.42 -6.53 12.18
CA ASP A 341 1.83 -6.57 13.60
C ASP A 341 2.55 -5.28 14.07
N ASP A 342 1.86 -4.15 13.93
CA ASP A 342 2.32 -2.80 14.30
C ASP A 342 3.54 -2.28 13.50
N SER A 343 3.76 -2.80 12.30
CA SER A 343 4.77 -2.27 11.38
C SER A 343 4.31 -0.96 10.70
N PRO A 344 5.17 0.07 10.63
CA PRO A 344 4.89 1.28 9.85
C PRO A 344 5.07 1.12 8.34
N HIS A 345 5.63 0.01 7.85
CA HIS A 345 6.12 -0.09 6.46
C HIS A 345 5.07 0.16 5.38
N PRO A 346 3.84 -0.37 5.48
CA PRO A 346 2.81 -0.10 4.47
C PRO A 346 2.56 1.41 4.25
N LEU A 347 2.72 2.23 5.29
CA LEU A 347 2.56 3.69 5.18
C LEU A 347 3.61 4.35 4.26
N PHE A 348 4.75 3.69 4.01
CA PHE A 348 5.90 4.28 3.35
C PHE A 348 6.29 3.61 2.02
N ASP A 349 5.69 2.47 1.67
CA ASP A 349 5.94 1.79 0.41
C ASP A 349 4.78 1.93 -0.60
N ASN A 350 4.81 1.15 -1.68
CA ASN A 350 3.82 1.20 -2.77
C ASN A 350 2.95 -0.06 -2.84
N ALA A 351 2.90 -0.86 -1.77
CA ALA A 351 2.16 -2.13 -1.76
C ALA A 351 0.65 -1.95 -1.90
N ALA A 352 0.06 -0.98 -1.19
CA ALA A 352 -1.38 -0.70 -1.26
C ALA A 352 -1.83 -0.29 -2.67
N GLU A 353 -1.09 0.61 -3.32
CA GLU A 353 -1.37 1.01 -4.71
C GLU A 353 -1.24 -0.15 -5.68
N THR A 354 -0.20 -0.97 -5.51
CA THR A 354 0.03 -2.16 -6.32
C THR A 354 -1.16 -3.12 -6.19
N LEU A 355 -1.62 -3.42 -4.98
CA LEU A 355 -2.76 -4.31 -4.73
C LEU A 355 -4.10 -3.77 -5.25
N ALA A 356 -4.28 -2.45 -5.27
CA ALA A 356 -5.51 -1.81 -5.69
C ALA A 356 -5.63 -1.69 -7.22
N HIS A 357 -4.52 -1.40 -7.91
CA HIS A 357 -4.53 -1.02 -9.33
C HIS A 357 -3.83 -1.99 -10.26
N ALA A 358 -2.76 -2.64 -9.80
CA ALA A 358 -2.08 -3.65 -10.60
C ALA A 358 -2.78 -4.99 -10.42
N ILE A 359 -2.89 -5.50 -9.19
CA ILE A 359 -3.28 -6.90 -8.94
C ILE A 359 -4.80 -7.14 -9.12
N PRO A 360 -5.24 -8.22 -9.79
CA PRO A 360 -6.65 -8.54 -9.90
C PRO A 360 -7.19 -9.12 -8.58
N ARG A 361 -8.40 -8.72 -8.19
CA ARG A 361 -9.02 -9.10 -6.91
C ARG A 361 -9.02 -10.60 -6.59
N ALA A 362 -9.12 -11.47 -7.59
CA ALA A 362 -9.12 -12.92 -7.41
C ALA A 362 -7.80 -13.45 -6.83
N SER A 363 -6.71 -12.70 -7.02
CA SER A 363 -5.34 -13.11 -6.73
C SER A 363 -4.69 -12.30 -5.60
N ASN A 364 -5.37 -11.25 -5.11
CA ASN A 364 -4.89 -10.43 -3.99
C ASN A 364 -4.52 -11.26 -2.76
N ALA A 365 -5.19 -12.40 -2.50
CA ALA A 365 -4.88 -13.23 -1.34
C ALA A 365 -3.45 -13.80 -1.37
N GLN A 366 -3.02 -14.33 -2.52
CA GLN A 366 -1.68 -14.91 -2.69
C GLN A 366 -0.60 -13.82 -2.65
N VAL A 367 -0.83 -12.69 -3.33
CA VAL A 367 0.12 -11.57 -3.33
C VAL A 367 0.26 -10.95 -1.93
N ARG A 368 -0.84 -10.79 -1.19
CA ARG A 368 -0.81 -10.32 0.20
C ARG A 368 -0.04 -11.26 1.11
N GLU A 369 -0.14 -12.58 0.93
CA GLU A 369 0.63 -13.55 1.70
C GLU A 369 2.14 -13.37 1.48
N VAL A 370 2.56 -13.13 0.23
CA VAL A 370 3.96 -12.84 -0.11
C VAL A 370 4.41 -11.52 0.50
N MET A 371 3.59 -10.46 0.44
CA MET A 371 3.89 -9.17 1.07
C MET A 371 3.99 -9.27 2.61
N ALA A 372 3.09 -10.01 3.25
CA ALA A 372 3.14 -10.27 4.68
C ALA A 372 4.42 -11.01 5.08
N SER A 373 4.79 -12.04 4.31
CA SER A 373 6.05 -12.78 4.50
C SER A 373 7.27 -11.86 4.33
N PHE A 374 7.20 -10.91 3.39
CA PHE A 374 8.25 -9.91 3.20
C PHE A 374 8.38 -9.00 4.42
N TYR A 375 7.29 -8.41 4.90
CA TYR A 375 7.32 -7.53 6.07
C TYR A 375 7.79 -8.26 7.33
N GLN A 376 7.38 -9.51 7.50
CA GLN A 376 7.81 -10.33 8.64
C GLN A 376 9.32 -10.62 8.57
N ALA A 377 9.81 -11.10 7.43
CA ALA A 377 11.24 -11.39 7.25
C ALA A 377 12.09 -10.11 7.44
N ALA A 378 11.62 -8.98 6.92
CA ALA A 378 12.33 -7.71 7.03
C ALA A 378 12.31 -7.16 8.48
N LYS A 379 11.22 -7.36 9.23
CA LYS A 379 11.13 -7.09 10.67
C LYS A 379 12.11 -7.94 11.48
N ASP A 380 12.15 -9.25 11.23
CA ASP A 380 12.99 -10.20 11.98
C ASP A 380 14.50 -10.02 11.73
N THR A 381 14.86 -9.35 10.65
CA THR A 381 16.24 -9.15 10.22
C THR A 381 16.68 -7.69 10.24
N GLU A 382 15.84 -6.80 10.77
CA GLU A 382 16.07 -5.35 10.80
C GLU A 382 16.42 -4.77 9.42
N GLY A 383 15.79 -5.27 8.36
CA GLY A 383 15.99 -4.81 6.98
C GLY A 383 17.34 -5.16 6.35
N GLN A 384 18.15 -6.04 6.97
CA GLN A 384 19.42 -6.45 6.40
C GLN A 384 19.21 -7.47 5.26
N ALA A 385 19.47 -7.05 4.01
CA ALA A 385 19.23 -7.87 2.82
C ALA A 385 19.88 -9.27 2.87
N ASP A 386 21.13 -9.38 3.33
CA ASP A 386 21.83 -10.67 3.46
C ASP A 386 21.18 -11.59 4.51
N ALA A 387 20.67 -11.03 5.60
CA ALA A 387 19.97 -11.78 6.63
C ALA A 387 18.58 -12.21 6.16
N MET A 388 17.88 -11.35 5.40
CA MET A 388 16.58 -11.67 4.80
C MET A 388 16.63 -12.87 3.87
N LEU A 389 17.65 -12.98 3.01
CA LEU A 389 17.80 -14.13 2.12
C LEU A 389 17.96 -15.45 2.91
N ASN A 390 18.55 -15.38 4.10
CA ASN A 390 18.77 -16.52 4.97
C ASN A 390 17.60 -16.78 5.94
N HIS A 391 16.59 -15.92 5.96
CA HIS A 391 15.36 -16.13 6.72
C HIS A 391 14.69 -17.44 6.28
N PRO A 392 14.20 -18.30 7.19
CA PRO A 392 13.72 -19.64 6.84
C PRO A 392 12.68 -19.67 5.71
N GLU A 393 11.71 -18.75 5.77
CA GLU A 393 10.63 -18.65 4.78
C GLU A 393 11.14 -18.19 3.41
N VAL A 394 12.07 -17.23 3.38
CA VAL A 394 12.66 -16.73 2.13
C VAL A 394 13.59 -17.77 1.52
N ARG A 395 14.39 -18.44 2.36
CA ARG A 395 15.31 -19.49 1.93
C ARG A 395 14.56 -20.66 1.29
N GLU A 396 13.39 -21.04 1.81
CA GLU A 396 12.56 -22.10 1.23
C GLU A 396 12.19 -21.80 -0.23
N LEU A 397 11.88 -20.54 -0.56
CA LEU A 397 11.53 -20.11 -1.92
C LEU A 397 12.63 -20.39 -2.95
N PHE A 398 13.90 -20.39 -2.54
CA PHE A 398 15.06 -20.55 -3.42
C PHE A 398 15.76 -21.91 -3.29
N THR A 399 15.06 -22.94 -2.81
CA THR A 399 15.62 -24.31 -2.71
C THR A 399 15.64 -25.06 -4.03
N PHE A 400 14.75 -24.74 -4.99
CA PHE A 400 14.63 -25.39 -6.30
C PHE A 400 14.61 -26.92 -6.23
N SER A 401 13.83 -27.48 -5.30
CA SER A 401 13.71 -28.92 -5.13
C SER A 401 13.15 -29.59 -6.39
N PRO A 402 13.64 -30.79 -6.80
CA PRO A 402 13.04 -31.56 -7.90
C PRO A 402 11.57 -31.95 -7.69
N HIS A 403 11.08 -31.83 -6.45
CA HIS A 403 9.69 -32.07 -6.05
C HIS A 403 9.03 -30.82 -5.47
N GLU A 404 9.51 -29.64 -5.87
CA GLU A 404 8.90 -28.36 -5.50
C GLU A 404 7.40 -28.34 -5.89
N SER A 405 6.58 -27.78 -5.00
CA SER A 405 5.16 -27.56 -5.27
C SER A 405 4.97 -26.28 -6.08
N ASP A 406 3.92 -26.25 -6.91
CA ASP A 406 3.54 -25.03 -7.65
C ASP A 406 3.38 -23.82 -6.71
N VAL A 407 2.91 -24.03 -5.48
CA VAL A 407 2.75 -22.96 -4.47
C VAL A 407 4.08 -22.28 -4.12
N ILE A 408 5.16 -23.04 -3.90
CA ILE A 408 6.47 -22.47 -3.55
C ILE A 408 7.06 -21.73 -4.74
N ARG A 409 6.97 -22.33 -5.93
CA ARG A 409 7.38 -21.72 -7.20
C ARG A 409 6.66 -20.39 -7.41
N ASP A 410 5.33 -20.37 -7.29
CA ASP A 410 4.52 -19.18 -7.53
C ASP A 410 4.85 -18.07 -6.53
N LYS A 411 5.05 -18.41 -5.24
CA LYS A 411 5.51 -17.45 -4.23
C LYS A 411 6.89 -16.89 -4.56
N ARG A 412 7.84 -17.71 -5.01
CA ARG A 412 9.16 -17.25 -5.48
C ARG A 412 9.03 -16.26 -6.63
N ILE A 413 8.22 -16.57 -7.64
CA ILE A 413 7.99 -15.71 -8.81
C ILE A 413 7.39 -14.37 -8.39
N ILE A 414 6.32 -14.38 -7.57
CA ILE A 414 5.65 -13.18 -7.08
C ILE A 414 6.64 -12.34 -6.25
N TRP A 415 7.38 -12.96 -5.32
CA TRP A 415 8.38 -12.28 -4.49
C TRP A 415 9.41 -11.54 -5.35
N MET A 416 9.98 -12.24 -6.33
CA MET A 416 10.98 -11.66 -7.23
C MET A 416 10.39 -10.56 -8.10
N HIS A 417 9.13 -10.68 -8.52
CA HIS A 417 8.46 -9.62 -9.27
C HIS A 417 8.19 -8.38 -8.43
N LEU A 418 7.71 -8.52 -7.18
CA LEU A 418 7.46 -7.38 -6.30
C LEU A 418 8.77 -6.63 -5.98
N LEU A 419 9.86 -7.36 -5.74
CA LEU A 419 11.21 -6.77 -5.63
C LEU A 419 11.63 -6.09 -6.93
N HIS A 420 11.41 -6.73 -8.08
CA HIS A 420 11.76 -6.18 -9.38
C HIS A 420 11.06 -4.84 -9.65
N ASN A 421 9.81 -4.69 -9.23
CA ASN A 421 9.02 -3.47 -9.39
C ASN A 421 9.13 -2.51 -8.21
N GLN A 422 10.09 -2.75 -7.30
CA GLN A 422 10.41 -1.86 -6.18
C GLN A 422 9.21 -1.58 -5.28
N VAL A 423 8.26 -2.52 -5.19
CA VAL A 423 6.98 -2.33 -4.47
C VAL A 423 7.21 -2.00 -2.99
N PHE A 424 8.25 -2.57 -2.40
CA PHE A 424 8.58 -2.41 -0.98
C PHE A 424 9.53 -1.23 -0.69
N VAL A 425 10.00 -0.51 -1.72
CA VAL A 425 10.91 0.62 -1.52
C VAL A 425 10.17 1.72 -0.77
N MET A 426 10.76 2.16 0.34
CA MET A 426 10.21 3.19 1.19
C MET A 426 10.61 4.57 0.67
N GLU A 427 9.64 5.39 0.27
CA GLU A 427 9.89 6.75 -0.19
C GLU A 427 9.91 7.76 0.97
N GLY A 428 10.83 8.73 0.92
CA GLY A 428 10.87 9.83 1.88
C GLY A 428 11.39 9.50 3.28
N VAL A 429 11.89 8.27 3.53
CA VAL A 429 12.46 7.86 4.82
C VAL A 429 13.97 8.16 4.86
N GLY A 430 14.33 9.39 5.27
CA GLY A 430 15.71 9.89 5.20
C GLY A 430 16.74 9.31 6.19
N SER A 431 16.34 8.51 7.20
CA SER A 431 17.28 7.87 8.14
C SER A 431 16.61 6.82 9.05
N ALA A 432 17.35 5.77 9.42
CA ALA A 432 16.96 4.74 10.41
C ALA A 432 16.75 5.29 11.84
N ASP A 433 17.14 6.53 12.14
CA ASP A 433 16.95 7.12 13.47
C ASP A 433 15.46 7.34 13.83
N LYS A 434 14.56 7.32 12.84
CA LYS A 434 13.12 7.58 12.99
C LYS A 434 12.23 6.37 12.67
N HIS A 435 12.80 5.25 12.27
CA HIS A 435 12.08 4.11 11.70
C HIS A 435 12.80 2.79 12.04
N PRO A 436 12.12 1.65 12.26
CA PRO A 436 12.78 0.41 12.72
C PRO A 436 13.97 -0.02 11.85
N TYR A 437 13.84 0.12 10.53
CA TYR A 437 14.91 0.01 9.53
C TYR A 437 14.47 0.69 8.23
N VAL A 438 15.37 1.01 7.30
CA VAL A 438 15.00 1.62 6.01
C VAL A 438 15.12 0.58 4.90
N TRP A 439 14.10 0.45 4.05
CA TRP A 439 14.16 -0.35 2.83
C TRP A 439 14.23 0.55 1.60
N ASP A 440 15.43 0.97 1.23
CA ASP A 440 15.64 1.83 0.06
C ASP A 440 15.87 1.01 -1.23
N HIS A 441 16.09 1.71 -2.35
CA HIS A 441 16.43 1.09 -3.62
C HIS A 441 17.66 0.17 -3.52
N ALA A 442 18.70 0.56 -2.79
CA ALA A 442 19.93 -0.22 -2.69
C ALA A 442 19.70 -1.57 -1.95
N HIS A 443 18.91 -1.57 -0.88
CA HIS A 443 18.51 -2.79 -0.18
C HIS A 443 17.66 -3.69 -1.06
N ASN A 444 16.65 -3.11 -1.72
CA ASN A 444 15.77 -3.82 -2.64
C ASN A 444 16.57 -4.48 -3.79
N ASP A 445 17.47 -3.72 -4.41
CA ASP A 445 18.29 -4.16 -5.53
C ASP A 445 19.31 -5.22 -5.11
N ALA A 446 19.89 -5.10 -3.90
CA ALA A 446 20.77 -6.12 -3.33
C ALA A 446 20.04 -7.44 -3.10
N LEU A 447 18.83 -7.42 -2.51
CA LEU A 447 18.04 -8.62 -2.29
C LEU A 447 17.55 -9.24 -3.60
N ALA A 448 17.10 -8.41 -4.56
CA ALA A 448 16.73 -8.87 -5.89
C ALA A 448 17.91 -9.55 -6.59
N ARG A 449 19.10 -8.94 -6.56
CA ARG A 449 20.32 -9.52 -7.11
C ARG A 449 20.66 -10.86 -6.45
N ALA A 450 20.62 -10.95 -5.13
CA ALA A 450 20.85 -12.19 -4.40
C ALA A 450 19.87 -13.30 -4.83
N GLY A 451 18.60 -12.96 -5.06
CA GLY A 451 17.61 -13.88 -5.64
C GLY A 451 18.04 -14.39 -7.03
N PHE A 452 18.45 -13.50 -7.94
CA PHE A 452 18.97 -13.90 -9.26
C PHE A 452 20.27 -14.73 -9.19
N GLU A 453 21.11 -14.50 -8.19
CA GLU A 453 22.29 -15.33 -7.92
C GLU A 453 21.87 -16.77 -7.56
N GLN A 454 20.76 -16.96 -6.83
CA GLN A 454 20.21 -18.30 -6.56
C GLN A 454 19.70 -18.98 -7.83
N TYR A 455 18.99 -18.26 -8.72
CA TYR A 455 18.61 -18.79 -10.03
C TYR A 455 19.83 -19.22 -10.86
N THR A 456 20.86 -18.36 -10.90
CA THR A 456 22.11 -18.61 -11.64
C THR A 456 22.85 -19.83 -11.08
N LEU A 457 22.88 -19.97 -9.74
CA LEU A 457 23.46 -21.13 -9.07
C LEU A 457 22.70 -22.42 -9.39
N HIS A 458 21.37 -22.36 -9.37
CA HIS A 458 20.52 -23.49 -9.74
C HIS A 458 20.76 -23.89 -11.20
N MET A 459 20.71 -22.95 -12.14
CA MET A 459 20.98 -23.23 -13.56
C MET A 459 22.38 -23.79 -13.78
N ARG A 460 23.41 -23.26 -13.12
CA ARG A 460 24.77 -23.84 -13.20
C ARG A 460 24.76 -25.30 -12.74
N THR A 461 24.07 -25.59 -11.63
CA THR A 461 23.98 -26.96 -11.10
C THR A 461 23.31 -27.89 -12.10
N VAL A 462 22.18 -27.48 -12.67
CA VAL A 462 21.46 -28.21 -13.72
C VAL A 462 22.34 -28.44 -14.95
N MET A 463 23.09 -27.42 -15.38
CA MET A 463 23.88 -27.46 -16.63
C MET A 463 25.21 -28.22 -16.53
N GLU A 464 25.74 -28.40 -15.32
CA GLU A 464 26.95 -29.19 -15.06
C GLU A 464 26.63 -30.63 -14.61
N GLU A 465 25.37 -30.92 -14.26
CA GLU A 465 24.95 -32.27 -13.89
C GLU A 465 25.15 -33.26 -15.05
N GLY A 466 25.88 -34.35 -14.77
CA GLY A 466 26.12 -35.41 -15.75
C GLY A 466 27.01 -35.04 -16.93
N ARG A 467 27.68 -33.87 -16.90
CA ARG A 467 28.55 -33.39 -17.98
C ARG A 467 29.59 -34.41 -18.41
N VAL A 468 29.63 -34.70 -19.71
CA VAL A 468 30.60 -35.63 -20.32
C VAL A 468 31.70 -34.86 -21.04
N ALA A 469 32.92 -35.40 -21.05
CA ALA A 469 34.02 -34.81 -21.82
C ALA A 469 33.64 -34.71 -23.31
N THR A 470 33.85 -33.52 -23.91
CA THR A 470 33.49 -33.26 -25.30
C THR A 470 34.44 -33.98 -26.26
N ASP A 471 33.86 -34.68 -27.23
CA ASP A 471 34.58 -35.25 -28.37
C ASP A 471 33.74 -35.13 -29.66
N VAL A 472 34.38 -35.29 -30.82
CA VAL A 472 33.74 -35.11 -32.14
C VAL A 472 32.64 -36.14 -32.47
N ASN A 473 32.50 -37.21 -31.71
CA ASN A 473 31.47 -38.24 -31.86
C ASN A 473 30.32 -38.08 -30.86
N HIS A 474 30.55 -37.38 -29.74
CA HIS A 474 29.53 -37.06 -28.77
C HIS A 474 28.49 -36.11 -29.38
N THR A 475 27.21 -36.47 -29.31
CA THR A 475 26.16 -35.75 -30.05
C THR A 475 25.71 -34.48 -29.37
N ARG A 476 25.39 -34.61 -28.09
CA ARG A 476 24.77 -33.60 -27.26
C ARG A 476 24.91 -34.02 -25.82
N ASP A 477 25.25 -33.07 -24.99
CA ASP A 477 25.51 -33.29 -23.57
C ASP A 477 24.25 -32.95 -22.76
N LEU A 478 23.54 -31.88 -23.15
CA LEU A 478 22.30 -31.49 -22.47
C LEU A 478 21.17 -32.48 -22.74
N THR A 479 20.67 -33.08 -21.66
CA THR A 479 19.49 -33.95 -21.65
C THR A 479 18.20 -33.17 -21.93
N VAL A 480 17.13 -33.89 -22.29
CA VAL A 480 15.77 -33.32 -22.46
C VAL A 480 15.30 -32.68 -21.15
N GLU A 481 15.64 -33.28 -20.02
CA GLU A 481 15.28 -32.77 -18.69
C GLU A 481 15.97 -31.44 -18.38
N GLN A 482 17.26 -31.31 -18.65
CA GLN A 482 18.00 -30.05 -18.48
C GLN A 482 17.45 -28.95 -19.39
N GLN A 483 17.10 -29.27 -20.63
CA GLN A 483 16.46 -28.32 -21.55
C GLN A 483 15.06 -27.90 -21.08
N ARG A 484 14.30 -28.83 -20.52
CA ARG A 484 12.99 -28.54 -19.92
C ARG A 484 13.13 -27.58 -18.74
N GLN A 485 14.08 -27.83 -17.83
CA GLN A 485 14.31 -26.96 -16.68
C GLN A 485 14.76 -25.56 -17.10
N LEU A 486 15.63 -25.44 -18.11
CA LEU A 486 15.97 -24.14 -18.69
C LEU A 486 14.71 -23.42 -19.21
N LEU A 487 13.86 -24.09 -19.98
CA LEU A 487 12.62 -23.49 -20.49
C LEU A 487 11.67 -23.06 -19.36
N GLN A 488 11.54 -23.85 -18.29
CA GLN A 488 10.75 -23.47 -17.12
C GLN A 488 11.24 -22.16 -16.49
N LEU A 489 12.55 -22.05 -16.26
CA LEU A 489 13.15 -20.84 -15.71
C LEU A 489 13.01 -19.64 -16.65
N THR A 490 12.97 -19.86 -17.97
CA THR A 490 12.68 -18.77 -18.92
C THR A 490 11.27 -18.20 -18.74
N SER A 491 10.27 -19.04 -18.47
CA SER A 491 8.93 -18.55 -18.12
C SER A 491 8.92 -17.83 -16.77
N GLU A 492 9.65 -18.32 -15.76
CA GLU A 492 9.77 -17.58 -14.49
C GLU A 492 10.35 -16.17 -14.72
N PHE A 493 11.40 -16.03 -15.54
CA PHE A 493 11.98 -14.73 -15.86
C PHE A 493 11.07 -13.82 -16.69
N GLU A 494 10.31 -14.38 -17.63
CA GLU A 494 9.30 -13.63 -18.40
C GLU A 494 8.26 -13.01 -17.46
N VAL A 495 7.84 -13.77 -16.46
CA VAL A 495 6.86 -13.33 -15.45
C VAL A 495 7.48 -12.31 -14.48
N ILE A 496 8.72 -12.52 -14.04
CA ILE A 496 9.42 -11.60 -13.12
C ILE A 496 9.67 -10.23 -13.77
N GLY A 497 10.05 -10.15 -15.04
CA GLY A 497 10.28 -8.89 -15.78
C GLY A 497 11.77 -8.56 -16.05
N THR A 498 12.02 -7.50 -16.84
CA THR A 498 13.28 -7.35 -17.60
C THR A 498 14.30 -6.33 -17.09
N ARG A 499 13.98 -5.38 -16.19
CA ARG A 499 14.98 -4.40 -15.69
C ARG A 499 15.80 -4.95 -14.52
N LEU A 500 17.09 -5.20 -14.72
CA LEU A 500 18.04 -5.34 -13.61
C LEU A 500 18.49 -3.94 -13.15
N PRO A 501 18.58 -3.68 -11.83
CA PRO A 501 19.43 -2.61 -11.32
C PRO A 501 20.86 -2.88 -11.77
N GLU A 502 21.56 -1.84 -12.23
CA GLU A 502 22.88 -1.86 -12.89
C GLU A 502 23.77 -3.06 -12.53
N ALA A 503 23.57 -4.19 -13.23
CA ALA A 503 24.40 -5.35 -13.04
C ALA A 503 25.80 -5.00 -13.56
N ARG A 504 26.83 -5.15 -12.71
CA ARG A 504 28.21 -5.02 -13.17
C ARG A 504 28.43 -6.01 -14.31
N ARG A 505 28.85 -5.48 -15.46
CA ARG A 505 29.13 -6.18 -16.71
C ARG A 505 29.83 -7.51 -16.46
N ALA A 506 29.46 -8.54 -17.21
CA ALA A 506 30.31 -9.71 -17.41
C ALA A 506 31.73 -9.20 -17.74
N PRO A 507 32.76 -9.56 -16.97
CA PRO A 507 34.12 -9.13 -17.27
C PRO A 507 34.52 -9.69 -18.65
N ASP A 508 35.32 -8.96 -19.42
CA ASP A 508 35.78 -9.38 -20.76
C ASP A 508 36.42 -10.79 -20.77
N THR A 509 36.88 -11.24 -19.60
CA THR A 509 37.39 -12.59 -19.35
C THR A 509 36.35 -13.70 -19.55
N GLN A 510 35.06 -13.47 -19.26
CA GLN A 510 33.98 -14.46 -19.49
C GLN A 510 33.75 -14.68 -20.99
N TRP A 511 33.69 -13.59 -21.77
CA TRP A 511 33.55 -13.66 -23.22
C TRP A 511 34.76 -14.29 -23.90
N GLY A 512 35.97 -13.98 -23.41
CA GLY A 512 37.20 -14.63 -23.85
C GLY A 512 37.19 -16.15 -23.60
N ASP A 513 36.67 -16.60 -22.46
CA ASP A 513 36.53 -18.03 -22.14
C ASP A 513 35.52 -18.74 -23.07
N LEU A 514 34.34 -18.13 -23.31
CA LEU A 514 33.37 -18.69 -24.26
C LEU A 514 33.98 -18.81 -25.66
N SER A 515 34.59 -17.74 -26.17
CA SER A 515 35.25 -17.71 -27.48
C SER A 515 36.29 -18.83 -27.59
N ALA A 516 37.20 -18.95 -26.61
CA ALA A 516 38.24 -19.98 -26.60
C ALA A 516 37.67 -21.41 -26.61
N LYS A 517 36.58 -21.66 -25.87
CA LYS A 517 35.93 -22.98 -25.85
C LYS A 517 35.23 -23.29 -27.18
N LEU A 518 34.57 -22.30 -27.79
CA LEU A 518 33.97 -22.45 -29.13
C LEU A 518 35.05 -22.75 -30.18
N HIS A 519 36.17 -22.03 -30.16
CA HIS A 519 37.34 -22.32 -31.02
C HIS A 519 37.91 -23.71 -30.76
N HIS A 520 37.98 -24.15 -29.50
CA HIS A 520 38.46 -25.48 -29.17
C HIS A 520 37.59 -26.57 -29.81
N LEU A 521 36.27 -26.47 -29.71
CA LEU A 521 35.33 -27.41 -30.32
C LEU A 521 35.49 -27.47 -31.85
N VAL A 522 35.56 -26.31 -32.51
CA VAL A 522 35.81 -26.24 -33.96
C VAL A 522 37.20 -26.79 -34.31
N GLY A 523 38.22 -26.51 -33.51
CA GLY A 523 39.58 -27.01 -33.67
C GLY A 523 39.68 -28.53 -33.56
N GLN A 524 39.01 -29.13 -32.57
CA GLN A 524 38.89 -30.58 -32.44
C GLN A 524 38.26 -31.20 -33.68
N TYR A 525 37.16 -30.61 -34.18
CA TYR A 525 36.58 -31.01 -35.45
C TYR A 525 37.62 -30.89 -36.57
N GLN A 526 38.26 -29.73 -36.73
CA GLN A 526 39.27 -29.42 -37.76
C GLN A 526 40.51 -30.34 -37.73
N ALA A 527 40.84 -30.94 -36.59
CA ALA A 527 41.90 -31.95 -36.47
C ALA A 527 41.50 -33.34 -37.01
N THR A 528 40.21 -33.66 -37.14
CA THR A 528 39.76 -34.97 -37.65
C THR A 528 40.13 -35.26 -39.11
N TRP A 529 40.35 -36.52 -39.46
CA TRP A 529 40.69 -36.91 -40.83
C TRP A 529 39.42 -37.01 -41.71
N PHE A 530 39.58 -36.72 -43.01
CA PHE A 530 38.54 -36.80 -44.05
C PHE A 530 37.34 -35.83 -43.88
N LYS A 531 37.48 -34.60 -44.37
CA LYS A 531 36.43 -33.57 -44.43
C LYS A 531 36.15 -33.12 -45.86
N SER A 532 34.91 -32.78 -46.19
CA SER A 532 34.64 -32.05 -47.44
C SER A 532 35.13 -30.60 -47.35
N ILE A 533 35.42 -30.01 -48.51
CA ILE A 533 35.81 -28.59 -48.61
C ILE A 533 34.69 -27.70 -48.06
N ASP A 534 33.44 -27.97 -48.43
CA ASP A 534 32.28 -27.17 -48.01
C ASP A 534 32.10 -27.18 -46.48
N ARG A 535 32.32 -28.31 -45.82
CA ARG A 535 32.25 -28.39 -44.34
C ARG A 535 33.40 -27.66 -43.64
N ARG A 536 34.54 -27.46 -44.32
CA ARG A 536 35.60 -26.59 -43.80
C ARG A 536 35.21 -25.13 -43.97
N VAL A 537 34.61 -24.77 -45.11
CA VAL A 537 34.12 -23.41 -45.37
C VAL A 537 33.07 -23.01 -44.33
N ILE A 538 32.04 -23.85 -44.09
CA ILE A 538 31.01 -23.57 -43.09
C ILE A 538 31.61 -23.41 -41.69
N ALA A 539 32.54 -24.28 -41.28
CA ALA A 539 33.19 -24.18 -39.98
C ALA A 539 34.03 -22.90 -39.81
N ASN A 540 34.74 -22.49 -40.87
CA ASN A 540 35.51 -21.25 -40.87
C ASN A 540 34.59 -20.02 -40.84
N GLN A 541 33.51 -20.01 -41.63
CA GLN A 541 32.52 -18.93 -41.64
C GLN A 541 31.86 -18.77 -40.27
N LEU A 542 31.49 -19.87 -39.61
CA LEU A 542 30.95 -19.84 -38.25
C LEU A 542 31.98 -19.26 -37.27
N THR A 543 33.25 -19.67 -37.38
CA THR A 543 34.33 -19.13 -36.53
C THR A 543 34.50 -17.63 -36.72
N GLU A 544 34.60 -17.16 -37.96
CA GLU A 544 34.72 -15.74 -38.30
C GLU A 544 33.48 -14.93 -37.85
N GLN A 545 32.28 -15.50 -37.93
CA GLN A 545 31.06 -14.86 -37.41
C GLN A 545 31.10 -14.73 -35.89
N VAL A 546 31.49 -15.78 -35.17
CA VAL A 546 31.66 -15.74 -33.71
C VAL A 546 32.69 -14.69 -33.33
N ASP A 547 33.86 -14.68 -33.98
CA ASP A 547 34.92 -13.71 -33.70
C ASP A 547 34.44 -12.27 -33.91
N ARG A 548 33.75 -11.99 -35.02
CA ARG A 548 33.14 -10.68 -35.26
C ARG A 548 32.17 -10.29 -34.16
N ILE A 549 31.30 -11.20 -33.72
CA ILE A 549 30.33 -10.93 -32.64
C ILE A 549 31.08 -10.60 -31.34
N MET A 550 32.13 -11.36 -31.01
CA MET A 550 32.93 -11.17 -29.80
C MET A 550 33.77 -9.87 -29.82
N GLU A 551 34.26 -9.46 -31.00
CA GLU A 551 35.05 -8.24 -31.20
C GLU A 551 34.19 -6.95 -31.20
N THR A 552 32.87 -7.06 -31.37
CA THR A 552 31.97 -5.89 -31.37
C THR A 552 31.94 -5.22 -29.98
N ALA A 553 32.69 -4.13 -29.82
CA ALA A 553 32.70 -3.30 -28.61
C ALA A 553 31.31 -2.70 -28.26
N GLU A 554 30.40 -2.65 -29.23
CA GLU A 554 29.07 -2.05 -29.13
C GLU A 554 27.96 -2.98 -28.62
N GLY A 555 28.25 -4.22 -28.23
CA GLY A 555 27.22 -5.17 -27.76
C GLY A 555 26.31 -4.65 -26.63
N ASN A 556 26.66 -3.53 -25.97
CA ASN A 556 25.88 -2.88 -24.92
C ASN A 556 24.91 -1.79 -25.41
N ARG A 557 24.86 -1.50 -26.72
CA ARG A 557 23.86 -0.60 -27.35
C ARG A 557 22.88 -1.34 -28.25
N LEU A 558 23.06 -2.64 -28.42
CA LEU A 558 22.16 -3.46 -29.21
C LEU A 558 21.01 -3.95 -28.33
N PRO A 559 19.77 -3.95 -28.82
CA PRO A 559 18.60 -4.46 -28.09
C PRO A 559 18.60 -5.99 -27.89
N VAL A 560 19.68 -6.68 -28.28
CA VAL A 560 19.77 -8.14 -28.41
C VAL A 560 21.07 -8.62 -27.74
N SER A 561 20.97 -9.64 -26.90
CA SER A 561 22.11 -10.24 -26.19
C SER A 561 23.18 -10.79 -27.15
N ARG A 562 24.46 -10.73 -26.75
CA ARG A 562 25.54 -11.38 -27.53
C ARG A 562 25.36 -12.90 -27.61
N TYR A 563 24.86 -13.55 -26.56
CA TYR A 563 24.57 -14.98 -26.58
C TYR A 563 23.54 -15.32 -27.66
N GLN A 564 22.53 -14.47 -27.81
CA GLN A 564 21.50 -14.61 -28.84
C GLN A 564 22.09 -14.51 -30.26
N LEU A 565 22.99 -13.55 -30.51
CA LEU A 565 23.68 -13.42 -31.79
C LEU A 565 24.54 -14.64 -32.12
N VAL A 566 25.25 -15.19 -31.12
CA VAL A 566 26.05 -16.41 -31.29
C VAL A 566 25.15 -17.62 -31.57
N LEU A 567 24.04 -17.78 -30.82
CA LEU A 567 23.07 -18.84 -31.06
C LEU A 567 22.45 -18.75 -32.46
N ALA A 568 22.19 -17.54 -32.97
CA ALA A 568 21.69 -17.33 -34.32
C ALA A 568 22.73 -17.75 -35.38
N ALA A 569 24.00 -17.41 -35.20
CA ALA A 569 25.08 -17.85 -36.10
C ALA A 569 25.23 -19.38 -36.09
N ILE A 570 25.17 -20.00 -34.91
CA ILE A 570 25.16 -21.47 -34.74
C ILE A 570 23.96 -22.10 -35.44
N HIS A 571 22.76 -21.53 -35.28
CA HIS A 571 21.54 -22.00 -35.95
C HIS A 571 21.66 -21.94 -37.47
N GLN A 572 22.15 -20.82 -38.02
CA GLN A 572 22.36 -20.67 -39.45
C GLN A 572 23.34 -21.72 -40.01
N ALA A 573 24.47 -21.92 -39.33
CA ALA A 573 25.44 -22.94 -39.72
C ALA A 573 24.84 -24.36 -39.64
N LYS A 574 24.03 -24.64 -38.61
CA LYS A 574 23.31 -25.91 -38.45
C LYS A 574 22.38 -26.17 -39.65
N MET A 575 21.56 -25.19 -40.03
CA MET A 575 20.64 -25.32 -41.18
C MET A 575 21.40 -25.52 -42.49
N GLN A 576 22.48 -24.78 -42.73
CA GLN A 576 23.33 -24.95 -43.92
C GLN A 576 23.93 -26.35 -44.03
N ILE A 577 24.33 -26.97 -42.92
CA ILE A 577 24.87 -28.34 -42.92
C ILE A 577 23.80 -29.36 -43.24
N ILE A 578 22.59 -29.18 -42.69
CA ILE A 578 21.48 -30.10 -42.97
C ILE A 578 21.09 -30.01 -44.44
N ASP A 579 20.91 -28.81 -44.99
CA ASP A 579 20.55 -28.61 -46.41
C ASP A 579 21.66 -29.17 -47.33
N TYR A 580 22.93 -28.91 -47.02
CA TYR A 580 24.06 -29.51 -47.74
C TYR A 580 24.03 -31.05 -47.71
N ASP A 581 23.74 -31.64 -46.56
CA ASP A 581 23.65 -33.10 -46.41
C ASP A 581 22.45 -33.66 -47.22
N ILE A 582 21.32 -32.94 -47.29
CA ILE A 582 20.16 -33.30 -48.13
C ILE A 582 20.54 -33.26 -49.63
N GLU A 583 21.14 -32.16 -50.11
CA GLU A 583 21.56 -32.00 -51.52
C GLU A 583 22.60 -33.04 -51.94
N ARG A 584 23.59 -33.29 -51.08
CA ARG A 584 24.65 -34.28 -51.34
C ARG A 584 24.12 -35.71 -51.32
N ASN A 585 23.06 -35.98 -50.56
CA ASN A 585 22.36 -37.26 -50.57
C ASN A 585 21.53 -37.46 -51.85
N ASN A 586 21.02 -36.39 -52.46
CA ASN A 586 20.28 -36.43 -53.73
C ASN A 586 21.19 -36.64 -54.95
N SER A 587 22.44 -36.18 -54.88
CA SER A 587 23.41 -36.24 -55.99
C SER A 587 24.20 -37.56 -56.09
N ARG A 588 23.95 -38.55 -55.20
CA ARG A 588 24.71 -39.80 -55.13
C ARG A 588 23.80 -41.03 -55.24
N TRP A 589 24.27 -42.06 -55.94
CA TRP A 589 23.55 -43.34 -56.11
C TRP A 589 23.09 -43.90 -54.75
N SER A 590 21.84 -44.38 -54.67
CA SER A 590 21.05 -44.70 -53.45
C SER A 590 21.72 -45.61 -52.38
N TRP A 591 22.84 -46.26 -52.70
CA TRP A 591 23.59 -47.17 -51.82
C TRP A 591 24.82 -46.53 -51.16
N PHE A 592 25.30 -45.38 -51.65
CA PHE A 592 26.47 -44.64 -51.12
C PHE A 592 26.10 -43.27 -50.53
N LYS A 593 24.95 -43.18 -49.86
CA LYS A 593 24.66 -42.03 -49.00
C LYS A 593 25.70 -41.98 -47.87
N PHE A 594 26.33 -40.82 -47.67
CA PHE A 594 27.23 -40.63 -46.52
C PHE A 594 26.39 -40.70 -45.23
N ASN A 595 26.99 -41.14 -44.13
CA ASN A 595 26.33 -41.32 -42.82
C ASN A 595 25.25 -42.43 -42.77
N ARG A 596 25.60 -43.67 -43.17
CA ARG A 596 24.77 -44.85 -42.83
C ARG A 596 24.53 -45.00 -41.31
N SER A 597 25.44 -44.47 -40.48
CA SER A 597 25.35 -44.43 -39.01
C SER A 597 24.66 -43.18 -38.45
N GLY A 598 24.23 -42.24 -39.30
CA GLY A 598 23.30 -41.17 -38.93
C GLY A 598 23.88 -39.77 -38.75
N GLN A 599 24.99 -39.56 -38.03
CA GLN A 599 25.36 -38.20 -37.59
C GLN A 599 26.68 -37.66 -38.13
N SER A 600 26.65 -36.39 -38.54
CA SER A 600 27.81 -35.62 -39.01
C SER A 600 28.66 -35.15 -37.82
N ARG A 601 29.97 -35.40 -37.82
CA ARG A 601 30.88 -34.88 -36.77
C ARG A 601 30.80 -33.37 -36.61
N LEU A 602 30.65 -32.62 -37.71
CA LEU A 602 30.49 -31.15 -37.64
C LEU A 602 29.15 -30.75 -37.00
N TYR A 603 28.10 -31.51 -37.27
CA TYR A 603 26.79 -31.27 -36.68
C TYR A 603 26.83 -31.50 -35.16
N ASN A 604 27.50 -32.58 -34.72
CA ASN A 604 27.75 -32.84 -33.30
C ASN A 604 28.55 -31.70 -32.65
N THR A 605 29.61 -31.21 -33.32
CA THR A 605 30.38 -30.04 -32.84
C THR A 605 29.50 -28.80 -32.68
N ILE A 606 28.58 -28.52 -33.60
CA ILE A 606 27.66 -27.37 -33.53
C ILE A 606 26.66 -27.52 -32.39
N ASN A 607 26.12 -28.73 -32.16
CA ASN A 607 25.27 -29.00 -31.00
C ASN A 607 26.04 -28.77 -29.67
N GLN A 608 27.31 -29.18 -29.60
CA GLN A 608 28.16 -28.91 -28.43
C GLN A 608 28.47 -27.42 -28.26
N MET A 609 28.65 -26.68 -29.34
CA MET A 609 28.81 -25.22 -29.30
C MET A 609 27.54 -24.55 -28.74
N GLN A 610 26.37 -24.99 -29.18
CA GLN A 610 25.08 -24.51 -28.66
C GLN A 610 24.96 -24.79 -27.16
N ASP A 611 25.26 -26.01 -26.72
CA ASP A 611 25.23 -26.39 -25.30
C ASP A 611 26.21 -25.53 -24.47
N GLU A 612 27.41 -25.24 -24.99
CA GLU A 612 28.39 -24.40 -24.28
C GLU A 612 27.95 -22.94 -24.19
N VAL A 613 27.29 -22.40 -25.22
CA VAL A 613 26.71 -21.05 -25.16
C VAL A 613 25.63 -20.98 -24.06
N LEU A 614 24.76 -21.98 -23.95
CA LEU A 614 23.75 -22.03 -22.89
C LEU A 614 24.38 -22.16 -21.49
N ARG A 615 25.49 -22.90 -21.34
CA ARG A 615 26.24 -22.98 -20.07
C ARG A 615 26.82 -21.64 -19.65
N HIS A 616 27.36 -20.87 -20.60
CA HIS A 616 27.88 -19.55 -20.29
C HIS A 616 26.77 -18.56 -19.99
N TRP A 617 25.71 -18.55 -20.80
CA TRP A 617 24.58 -17.65 -20.61
C TRP A 617 23.89 -17.85 -19.26
N SER A 618 23.69 -19.11 -18.84
CA SER A 618 23.12 -19.45 -17.54
C SER A 618 23.96 -19.04 -16.33
N GLN A 619 25.23 -18.67 -16.54
CA GLN A 619 26.16 -18.24 -15.49
C GLN A 619 26.43 -16.73 -15.49
N ASP A 620 25.91 -16.02 -16.49
CA ASP A 620 26.10 -14.59 -16.67
C ASP A 620 24.91 -13.84 -16.07
N ILE A 621 25.03 -13.44 -14.80
CA ILE A 621 23.98 -12.68 -14.11
C ILE A 621 23.66 -11.35 -14.79
N GLY A 622 24.59 -10.79 -15.56
CA GLY A 622 24.37 -9.54 -16.30
C GLY A 622 23.42 -9.69 -17.48
N ASP A 623 23.28 -10.91 -18.01
CA ASP A 623 22.48 -11.21 -19.20
C ASP A 623 21.49 -12.37 -19.01
N VAL A 624 21.41 -12.92 -17.79
CA VAL A 624 20.59 -14.10 -17.45
C VAL A 624 19.11 -13.91 -17.76
N ARG A 625 18.60 -12.68 -17.70
CA ARG A 625 17.21 -12.38 -18.03
C ARG A 625 16.93 -12.44 -19.52
N ALA A 626 17.92 -12.14 -20.37
CA ALA A 626 17.77 -12.29 -21.82
C ALA A 626 17.54 -13.77 -22.21
N LEU A 627 17.81 -14.71 -21.29
CA LEU A 627 17.49 -16.12 -21.46
C LEU A 627 15.99 -16.33 -21.73
N GLN A 628 15.09 -15.41 -21.34
CA GLN A 628 13.67 -15.48 -21.72
C GLN A 628 13.46 -15.66 -23.24
N SER A 629 14.36 -15.13 -24.07
CA SER A 629 14.29 -15.30 -25.53
C SER A 629 14.71 -16.69 -26.02
N TYR A 630 15.22 -17.56 -25.13
CA TYR A 630 15.58 -18.93 -25.45
C TYR A 630 14.35 -19.77 -25.83
N GLU A 631 13.17 -19.49 -25.26
CA GLU A 631 11.93 -20.14 -25.69
C GLU A 631 11.64 -19.87 -27.17
N ALA A 632 11.68 -18.60 -27.58
CA ALA A 632 11.47 -18.19 -28.97
C ALA A 632 12.50 -18.82 -29.91
N TYR A 633 13.77 -18.87 -29.48
CA TYR A 633 14.83 -19.57 -30.21
C TYR A 633 14.52 -21.07 -30.36
N ASN A 634 14.08 -21.76 -29.30
CA ASN A 634 13.79 -23.19 -29.32
C ASN A 634 12.58 -23.50 -30.22
N ARG A 635 11.52 -22.68 -30.16
CA ARG A 635 10.36 -22.77 -31.05
C ARG A 635 10.78 -22.63 -32.52
N GLN A 636 11.59 -21.62 -32.84
CA GLN A 636 12.08 -21.42 -34.21
C GLN A 636 12.97 -22.57 -34.68
N GLU A 637 13.91 -23.02 -33.85
CA GLU A 637 14.77 -24.15 -34.16
C GLU A 637 13.94 -25.43 -34.42
N PHE A 638 12.89 -25.67 -33.64
CA PHE A 638 11.97 -26.79 -33.84
C PHE A 638 11.22 -26.71 -35.19
N ILE A 639 10.72 -25.54 -35.56
CA ILE A 639 10.06 -25.29 -36.86
C ILE A 639 11.05 -25.59 -38.01
N ASP A 640 12.24 -25.01 -37.96
CA ASP A 640 13.22 -25.11 -39.04
C ASP A 640 13.74 -26.55 -39.19
N LEU A 641 14.00 -27.25 -38.08
CA LEU A 641 14.35 -28.66 -38.10
C LEU A 641 13.22 -29.53 -38.70
N THR A 642 11.96 -29.20 -38.41
CA THR A 642 10.81 -29.89 -38.98
C THR A 642 10.69 -29.65 -40.48
N LYS A 643 10.97 -28.43 -40.97
CA LYS A 643 11.05 -28.13 -42.41
C LYS A 643 12.20 -28.86 -43.09
N CYS A 644 13.37 -28.93 -42.46
CA CYS A 644 14.47 -29.75 -42.95
C CYS A 644 14.07 -31.23 -43.01
N LEU A 645 13.32 -31.73 -42.01
CA LEU A 645 12.83 -33.10 -42.01
C LEU A 645 11.83 -33.34 -43.13
N GLN A 646 10.92 -32.40 -43.38
CA GLN A 646 10.01 -32.40 -44.52
C GLN A 646 10.77 -32.48 -45.84
N LYS A 647 11.76 -31.61 -46.06
CA LYS A 647 12.63 -31.64 -47.26
C LYS A 647 13.30 -33.01 -47.43
N ALA A 648 13.87 -33.56 -46.36
CA ALA A 648 14.56 -34.84 -46.37
C ALA A 648 13.62 -36.04 -46.68
N VAL A 649 12.44 -36.05 -46.05
CA VAL A 649 11.40 -37.08 -46.27
C VAL A 649 10.87 -37.01 -47.70
N LYS A 650 10.57 -35.81 -48.20
CA LYS A 650 10.10 -35.59 -49.58
C LYS A 650 11.13 -36.03 -50.61
N ALA A 651 12.39 -35.61 -50.46
CA ALA A 651 13.47 -36.00 -51.36
C ALA A 651 13.67 -37.52 -51.40
N HIS A 652 13.59 -38.19 -50.24
CA HIS A 652 13.69 -39.64 -50.18
C HIS A 652 12.48 -40.35 -50.79
N TRP A 653 11.28 -39.81 -50.59
CA TRP A 653 10.04 -40.32 -51.19
C TRP A 653 10.06 -40.21 -52.73
N GLU A 654 10.50 -39.07 -53.27
CA GLU A 654 10.66 -38.88 -54.71
C GLU A 654 11.69 -39.87 -55.28
N GLU A 655 12.88 -39.98 -54.68
CA GLU A 655 13.91 -40.93 -55.09
C GLU A 655 13.38 -42.38 -55.12
N THR A 656 12.64 -42.81 -54.10
CA THR A 656 12.14 -44.19 -53.99
C THR A 656 10.92 -44.46 -54.87
N ARG A 657 10.07 -43.46 -55.14
CA ARG A 657 8.88 -43.58 -56.01
C ARG A 657 9.22 -43.76 -57.48
N TYR A 658 10.29 -43.13 -57.99
CA TYR A 658 10.65 -43.17 -59.41
C TYR A 658 11.52 -44.38 -59.80
N VAL A 659 12.21 -45.03 -58.84
CA VAL A 659 13.01 -46.25 -59.09
C VAL A 659 12.16 -47.44 -59.55
N SER A 660 10.85 -47.44 -59.31
CA SER A 660 9.96 -48.55 -59.71
C SER A 660 9.47 -48.50 -61.18
N TYR A 661 9.70 -47.41 -61.91
CA TYR A 661 9.09 -47.18 -63.24
C TYR A 661 10.06 -47.00 -64.43
N ASP A 662 11.38 -46.98 -64.22
CA ASP A 662 12.37 -46.89 -65.33
C ASP A 662 12.96 -48.29 -65.65
N ASP A 663 12.74 -48.77 -66.88
CA ASP A 663 13.19 -50.08 -67.36
C ASP A 663 14.72 -50.22 -67.47
N ARG A 664 15.48 -49.14 -67.25
CA ARG A 664 16.96 -49.15 -67.29
C ARG A 664 17.63 -49.61 -65.98
N TYR A 665 16.86 -49.87 -64.92
CA TYR A 665 17.41 -50.33 -63.63
C TYR A 665 17.39 -51.87 -63.49
N ASN A 666 18.58 -52.47 -63.44
CA ASN A 666 18.79 -53.93 -63.33
C ASN A 666 18.04 -54.57 -62.15
N GLY A 667 17.70 -55.86 -62.27
CA GLY A 667 16.83 -56.62 -61.34
C GLY A 667 17.25 -56.67 -59.86
N PHE A 668 18.49 -56.30 -59.53
CA PHE A 668 18.95 -56.10 -58.16
C PHE A 668 18.41 -54.79 -57.55
N SER A 669 18.41 -53.71 -58.34
CA SER A 669 17.85 -52.39 -57.99
C SER A 669 16.33 -52.47 -57.79
N ARG A 670 15.61 -53.23 -58.62
CA ARG A 670 14.17 -53.52 -58.45
C ARG A 670 13.89 -54.32 -57.17
N ARG A 671 14.71 -55.32 -56.79
CA ARG A 671 14.54 -56.07 -55.53
C ARG A 671 14.77 -55.22 -54.28
N ILE A 672 15.70 -54.28 -54.34
CA ILE A 672 16.00 -53.37 -53.22
C ILE A 672 14.99 -52.22 -53.15
N GLY A 673 14.58 -51.64 -54.29
CA GLY A 673 13.43 -50.74 -54.36
C GLY A 673 12.19 -51.40 -53.76
N ASN A 674 11.95 -52.68 -54.07
CA ASN A 674 10.85 -53.46 -53.50
C ASN A 674 10.97 -53.74 -51.99
N PHE A 675 12.17 -53.62 -51.40
CA PHE A 675 12.35 -53.69 -49.95
C PHE A 675 11.74 -52.46 -49.25
N PHE A 676 11.77 -51.30 -49.91
CA PHE A 676 11.14 -50.06 -49.46
C PHE A 676 9.66 -49.94 -49.85
N THR A 677 9.14 -50.76 -50.77
CA THR A 677 7.72 -50.79 -51.16
C THR A 677 6.84 -51.77 -50.37
N ARG A 678 7.30 -52.31 -49.22
CA ARG A 678 6.38 -53.00 -48.31
C ARG A 678 5.26 -52.03 -47.94
N GLN A 679 4.00 -52.46 -48.08
CA GLN A 679 2.82 -51.61 -47.86
C GLN A 679 2.84 -50.92 -46.48
N GLU A 680 3.39 -51.60 -45.47
CA GLU A 680 3.61 -51.05 -44.13
C GLU A 680 4.66 -49.92 -44.09
N THR A 681 5.78 -50.04 -44.80
CA THR A 681 6.82 -48.99 -44.87
C THR A 681 6.30 -47.79 -45.68
N LYS A 682 5.65 -48.05 -46.81
CA LYS A 682 5.04 -47.03 -47.66
C LYS A 682 3.99 -46.20 -46.91
N SER A 683 3.05 -46.86 -46.23
CA SER A 683 2.04 -46.18 -45.42
C SER A 683 2.64 -45.42 -44.23
N SER A 684 3.76 -45.89 -43.67
CA SER A 684 4.49 -45.16 -42.61
C SER A 684 5.12 -43.88 -43.13
N PHE A 685 5.70 -43.92 -44.32
CA PHE A 685 6.23 -42.71 -44.98
C PHE A 685 5.16 -41.73 -45.42
N GLU A 686 4.03 -42.21 -45.94
CA GLU A 686 2.90 -41.34 -46.31
C GLU A 686 2.33 -40.59 -45.11
N ARG A 687 2.20 -41.28 -43.95
CA ARG A 687 1.79 -40.63 -42.69
C ARG A 687 2.82 -39.64 -42.18
N LEU A 688 4.10 -40.03 -42.16
CA LEU A 688 5.18 -39.14 -41.75
C LEU A 688 5.21 -37.88 -42.62
N MET A 689 5.17 -38.04 -43.94
CA MET A 689 5.14 -36.95 -44.91
C MET A 689 3.92 -36.06 -44.71
N HIS A 690 2.74 -36.64 -44.53
CA HIS A 690 1.53 -35.89 -44.21
C HIS A 690 1.68 -35.09 -42.90
N ALA A 691 2.25 -35.68 -41.85
CA ALA A 691 2.42 -35.03 -40.55
C ALA A 691 3.39 -33.84 -40.63
N VAL A 692 4.57 -34.03 -41.25
CA VAL A 692 5.56 -32.94 -41.42
C VAL A 692 5.09 -31.89 -42.43
N ASP A 693 4.38 -32.27 -43.49
CA ASP A 693 3.81 -31.33 -44.47
C ASP A 693 2.70 -30.48 -43.82
N THR A 694 1.83 -31.10 -43.03
CA THR A 694 0.76 -30.40 -42.32
C THR A 694 1.33 -29.40 -41.33
N PHE A 695 2.33 -29.81 -40.54
CA PHE A 695 2.99 -28.92 -39.58
C PHE A 695 3.73 -27.78 -40.28
N ALA A 696 4.54 -28.08 -41.31
CA ALA A 696 5.30 -27.05 -42.03
C ALA A 696 4.40 -26.08 -42.82
N ALA A 697 3.27 -26.54 -43.34
CA ALA A 697 2.28 -25.69 -44.00
C ALA A 697 1.53 -24.78 -43.02
N ALA A 698 1.26 -25.27 -41.81
CA ALA A 698 0.68 -24.46 -40.74
C ALA A 698 1.65 -23.37 -40.24
N HIS A 699 2.97 -23.61 -40.36
CA HIS A 699 4.02 -22.73 -39.83
C HIS A 699 5.03 -22.36 -40.93
N PRO A 700 4.62 -21.57 -41.95
CA PRO A 700 5.43 -21.28 -43.14
C PRO A 700 6.74 -20.53 -42.82
N GLY A 701 6.82 -19.87 -41.66
CA GLY A 701 7.96 -19.08 -41.16
C GLY A 701 8.08 -17.72 -41.85
N ASP A 702 8.71 -16.77 -41.14
CA ASP A 702 9.21 -15.52 -41.71
C ASP A 702 10.72 -15.64 -41.94
N ASP A 703 11.20 -15.27 -43.14
CA ASP A 703 12.62 -15.21 -43.49
C ASP A 703 13.34 -13.97 -42.87
N GLY A 704 12.76 -13.33 -41.86
CA GLY A 704 13.11 -11.98 -41.43
C GLY A 704 13.57 -11.85 -39.98
N GLY A 705 14.90 -11.93 -39.76
CA GLY A 705 15.60 -11.32 -38.62
C GLY A 705 15.43 -12.00 -37.25
N PHE A 706 16.42 -11.78 -36.37
CA PHE A 706 16.43 -12.27 -34.99
C PHE A 706 16.13 -11.09 -34.04
N PRO A 707 15.20 -11.22 -33.05
CA PRO A 707 14.42 -12.42 -32.76
C PRO A 707 13.33 -12.65 -33.82
N PRO A 708 13.05 -13.92 -34.19
CA PRO A 708 12.07 -14.25 -35.23
C PRO A 708 10.65 -13.85 -34.80
N HIS A 709 9.82 -13.41 -35.76
CA HIS A 709 8.36 -13.47 -35.59
C HIS A 709 7.97 -14.96 -35.56
N VAL A 710 7.85 -15.52 -34.36
CA VAL A 710 7.54 -16.95 -34.18
C VAL A 710 6.05 -17.17 -34.41
N SER A 711 5.70 -18.07 -35.33
CA SER A 711 4.32 -18.57 -35.42
C SER A 711 3.95 -19.27 -34.11
N GLU A 712 2.85 -18.87 -33.47
CA GLU A 712 2.38 -19.55 -32.25
C GLU A 712 2.19 -21.05 -32.52
N ILE A 713 2.88 -21.89 -31.73
CA ILE A 713 2.78 -23.36 -31.78
C ILE A 713 2.15 -23.81 -30.47
N SER A 714 1.14 -24.67 -30.54
CA SER A 714 0.50 -25.28 -29.37
C SER A 714 1.18 -26.59 -28.95
N ALA A 715 1.05 -26.95 -27.65
CA ALA A 715 1.53 -28.23 -27.14
C ALA A 715 0.93 -29.43 -27.92
N TYR A 716 -0.36 -29.33 -28.28
CA TYR A 716 -1.08 -30.37 -29.00
C TYR A 716 -0.51 -30.61 -30.41
N GLU A 717 -0.15 -29.55 -31.14
CA GLU A 717 0.46 -29.66 -32.46
C GLU A 717 1.84 -30.31 -32.39
N VAL A 718 2.67 -29.91 -31.41
CA VAL A 718 3.98 -30.51 -31.17
C VAL A 718 3.82 -32.00 -30.83
N GLU A 719 2.95 -32.35 -29.90
CA GLU A 719 2.72 -33.73 -29.48
C GLU A 719 2.20 -34.63 -30.59
N GLY A 720 1.27 -34.12 -31.40
CA GLY A 720 0.75 -34.82 -32.57
C GLY A 720 1.87 -35.19 -33.55
N LEU A 721 2.77 -34.24 -33.84
CA LEU A 721 3.93 -34.49 -34.68
C LEU A 721 4.89 -35.51 -34.03
N LEU A 722 5.21 -35.36 -32.74
CA LEU A 722 6.10 -36.26 -32.02
C LEU A 722 5.56 -37.69 -31.93
N ALA A 723 4.25 -37.86 -31.78
CA ALA A 723 3.61 -39.17 -31.74
C ALA A 723 3.78 -39.93 -33.06
N GLU A 724 3.54 -39.27 -34.20
CA GLU A 724 3.75 -39.87 -35.53
C GLU A 724 5.24 -40.14 -35.80
N LEU A 725 6.13 -39.22 -35.38
CA LEU A 725 7.58 -39.43 -35.47
C LEU A 725 8.03 -40.67 -34.70
N ARG A 726 7.62 -40.83 -33.43
CA ARG A 726 7.98 -41.99 -32.60
C ARG A 726 7.46 -43.31 -33.17
N ARG A 727 6.21 -43.30 -33.62
CA ARG A 727 5.54 -44.46 -34.20
C ARG A 727 6.29 -45.00 -35.41
N ASP A 728 6.72 -44.10 -36.30
CA ASP A 728 7.33 -44.49 -37.58
C ASP A 728 8.87 -44.46 -37.56
N LEU A 729 9.51 -43.97 -36.48
CA LEU A 729 10.97 -43.90 -36.29
C LEU A 729 11.71 -45.22 -36.61
N PRO A 730 11.27 -46.41 -36.17
CA PRO A 730 11.98 -47.67 -36.43
C PRO A 730 12.01 -48.06 -37.91
N ARG A 731 11.14 -47.45 -38.74
CA ARG A 731 10.97 -47.74 -40.17
C ARG A 731 11.64 -46.69 -41.06
N MET A 732 12.19 -45.62 -40.48
CA MET A 732 12.89 -44.57 -41.21
C MET A 732 14.33 -44.99 -41.57
N PRO A 733 14.88 -44.52 -42.70
CA PRO A 733 16.26 -44.76 -43.08
C PRO A 733 17.20 -43.89 -42.22
N GLY A 734 18.42 -44.38 -41.98
CA GLY A 734 19.35 -43.77 -41.01
C GLY A 734 19.64 -42.27 -41.19
N HIS A 735 19.62 -41.76 -42.43
CA HIS A 735 19.80 -40.33 -42.74
C HIS A 735 18.60 -39.46 -42.32
N ILE A 736 17.39 -40.02 -42.28
CA ILE A 736 16.17 -39.36 -41.79
C ILE A 736 16.02 -39.55 -40.28
N VAL A 737 16.34 -40.75 -39.75
CA VAL A 737 16.27 -41.07 -38.32
C VAL A 737 17.03 -40.06 -37.46
N THR A 738 18.16 -39.56 -37.95
CA THR A 738 18.99 -38.60 -37.22
C THR A 738 18.28 -37.26 -37.03
N LEU A 739 17.73 -36.72 -38.11
CA LEU A 739 17.00 -35.46 -38.07
C LEU A 739 15.69 -35.61 -37.29
N ALA A 740 15.01 -36.75 -37.45
CA ALA A 740 13.83 -37.09 -36.65
C ALA A 740 14.15 -37.19 -35.15
N LYS A 741 15.29 -37.77 -34.76
CA LYS A 741 15.73 -37.80 -33.35
C LYS A 741 16.02 -36.41 -32.78
N GLU A 742 16.56 -35.49 -33.59
CA GLU A 742 16.75 -34.10 -33.14
C GLU A 742 15.40 -33.40 -32.95
N VAL A 743 14.47 -33.52 -33.91
CA VAL A 743 13.11 -32.99 -33.78
C VAL A 743 12.42 -33.57 -32.55
N LEU A 744 12.56 -34.87 -32.29
CA LEU A 744 12.03 -35.52 -31.09
C LEU A 744 12.62 -34.93 -29.80
N ALA A 745 13.94 -34.77 -29.71
CA ALA A 745 14.60 -34.25 -28.52
C ALA A 745 14.18 -32.81 -28.19
N ARG A 746 14.07 -31.94 -29.20
CA ARG A 746 13.64 -30.53 -29.03
C ARG A 746 12.15 -30.42 -28.72
N GLY A 747 11.35 -31.19 -29.45
CA GLY A 747 9.90 -31.18 -29.26
C GLY A 747 9.48 -31.75 -27.91
N ASP A 748 10.20 -32.72 -27.34
CA ASP A 748 9.84 -33.27 -26.02
C ASP A 748 10.00 -32.25 -24.90
N SER A 749 11.09 -31.48 -24.90
CA SER A 749 11.27 -30.36 -23.97
C SER A 749 10.23 -29.25 -24.22
N LEU A 750 9.98 -28.92 -25.49
CA LEU A 750 9.07 -27.85 -25.87
C LEU A 750 7.60 -28.20 -25.56
N ALA A 751 7.11 -29.38 -25.93
CA ALA A 751 5.73 -29.82 -25.64
C ALA A 751 5.44 -29.80 -24.14
N THR A 752 6.38 -30.29 -23.34
CA THR A 752 6.24 -30.30 -21.87
C THR A 752 6.17 -28.88 -21.32
N HIS A 753 7.02 -27.98 -21.83
CA HIS A 753 7.00 -26.55 -21.50
C HIS A 753 5.66 -25.88 -21.86
N LEU A 754 5.20 -26.06 -23.11
CA LEU A 754 3.96 -25.46 -23.61
C LEU A 754 2.72 -25.90 -22.81
N ARG A 755 2.71 -27.11 -22.24
CA ARG A 755 1.64 -27.56 -21.32
C ARG A 755 1.65 -26.78 -20.01
N GLN A 756 2.83 -26.49 -19.48
CA GLN A 756 3.02 -25.81 -18.21
C GLN A 756 2.87 -24.30 -18.33
N GLN A 757 3.03 -23.74 -19.53
CA GLN A 757 2.92 -22.31 -19.82
C GLN A 757 1.61 -21.70 -19.30
N ARG A 758 0.49 -22.45 -19.34
CA ARG A 758 -0.77 -22.01 -18.75
C ARG A 758 -0.69 -21.72 -17.25
N SER A 759 0.06 -22.53 -16.49
CA SER A 759 0.23 -22.30 -15.05
C SER A 759 1.06 -21.03 -14.80
N TYR A 760 2.09 -20.77 -15.61
CA TYR A 760 2.85 -19.53 -15.53
C TYR A 760 2.03 -18.32 -15.99
N ASP A 761 1.19 -18.46 -17.01
CA ASP A 761 0.24 -17.44 -17.44
C ASP A 761 -0.77 -17.13 -16.34
N GLU A 762 -1.24 -18.14 -15.59
CA GLU A 762 -2.11 -17.96 -14.43
C GLU A 762 -1.40 -17.17 -13.32
N VAL A 763 -0.12 -17.43 -13.03
CA VAL A 763 0.67 -16.61 -12.09
C VAL A 763 0.89 -15.19 -12.61
N ARG A 764 1.21 -15.06 -13.91
CA ARG A 764 1.40 -13.77 -14.59
C ARG A 764 0.15 -12.91 -14.52
N ASP A 765 -1.00 -13.50 -14.81
CA ASP A 765 -2.28 -12.82 -14.75
C ASP A 765 -2.67 -12.58 -13.29
N ALA A 766 -2.39 -13.53 -12.37
CA ALA A 766 -2.69 -13.40 -10.95
C ALA A 766 -1.93 -12.26 -10.27
N ALA A 767 -0.68 -12.04 -10.63
CA ALA A 767 0.07 -10.90 -10.12
C ALA A 767 0.00 -9.69 -11.08
N ALA A 768 -0.88 -9.74 -12.10
CA ALA A 768 -1.09 -8.72 -13.13
C ALA A 768 0.20 -8.14 -13.73
N LEU A 769 1.10 -9.05 -14.07
CA LEU A 769 2.47 -8.79 -14.50
C LEU A 769 2.54 -8.34 -15.98
N ARG A 770 1.41 -7.90 -16.55
CA ARG A 770 1.34 -7.27 -17.88
C ARG A 770 1.52 -5.76 -17.70
N GLY A 771 2.68 -5.23 -18.07
CA GLY A 771 2.92 -3.79 -18.12
C GLY A 771 1.98 -3.03 -19.08
N PRO A 772 1.96 -1.68 -19.03
CA PRO A 772 3.20 -0.90 -19.09
C PRO A 772 3.44 0.06 -17.92
N ALA A 773 4.73 0.30 -17.69
CA ALA A 773 5.38 1.46 -17.08
C ALA A 773 4.45 2.53 -16.44
N VAL A 774 4.38 2.54 -15.11
CA VAL A 774 4.31 3.81 -14.39
C VAL A 774 5.73 4.08 -13.91
N GLY A 775 6.43 4.93 -14.66
CA GLY A 775 7.53 5.68 -14.07
C GLY A 775 6.91 6.60 -13.03
N PHE A 776 7.04 6.25 -11.76
CA PHE A 776 6.91 7.23 -10.70
C PHE A 776 8.20 8.08 -10.72
N GLY A 777 7.99 9.38 -10.93
CA GLY A 777 8.93 10.50 -10.80
C GLY A 777 10.44 10.21 -10.77
N ALA A 778 11.08 10.41 -11.92
CA ALA A 778 12.34 11.13 -11.96
C ALA A 778 12.23 12.12 -13.12
N GLU A 779 11.91 13.38 -12.79
CA GLU A 779 12.37 14.47 -13.63
C GLU A 779 13.91 14.52 -13.53
N GLU A 780 14.54 14.53 -14.71
CA GLU A 780 15.98 14.59 -15.07
C GLU A 780 16.70 13.27 -15.35
#